data_AF-A0A3P1ZAI9-F1
#
_entry.id   AF-A0A3P1ZAI9-F1
#
_cell.length_a   1.000
_cell.length_b   1.000
_cell.length_c   1.000
_cell.angle_alpha   90.00
_cell.angle_beta   90.00
_cell.angle_gamma   90.00
#
_symmetry.space_group_name_H-M   'P 1'
#
loop_
_entity.id
_entity.type
_entity.pdbx_description
1 polymer ?
#
loop_
_entity_poly.entity_id
_entity_poly.type
_entity_poly.pdbx_seq_one_letter_code
_entity_poly.pdbx_strand_id
1 'polypeptide(L)'
;MTATVVEHFHGSSTAYAHIYGSWAFRILWAFISVSGIVLLVRRRLWRKPTVFALHLSFLFILCGALTTALTAVNGSIHLRKGTPARFFLTDNGEVRELPFELTLHRFEVQHYPGTSAPSDYVSTLFADGKEHTVSMNCIFKRDNYRFYQSSFDDDFSGTTLSINHDPYGIALTYSGYLMLLLSMSASLSVRNGTFRRLLRHPALRRSAWTASVSAGLLIPYAAPAHSNQSNLSHLAVHFSHSAHSALSVLSSTQSPTHTSLPTLRRTFADSVGRRQIVYNNRVCPLNTLATDFVKKLYGRATFRGLTSEQVLLSWLSYPEAWNDVPIIKIKHGELRRRLGVSGEYAALGQLYTGNEYRLQRLLQADNNNSALTRAIHETDEKVGLILMLHKGTLIRPLSPEDTHARLSPRRVRLEIIYNRLPIVRVAFMGNLLLGIIAFFALTMRVRSRRLQLAFRTALFLSLLLLAIAFCIRWYIGGFIPMSNGFETMLFMSLCSLSLSALLMRRFPFAVPFGFLLAGFSLLVAHLSDMNPQITPLMPVLSSPLLCLHVTIVMLSYALFAFMCLNSLYALWLLRGDNAAQVSQLSTLNRLLLHPAVFLLAGGIFVGAVWANISWGRYWGWDPKEVWALITMLIYSFALHTVSLPVFRRPRVFHWFMALAFLCVVMTYFGVNFLLGGLHSYA
;
A
#
# COMPACT_ATOMS: atom_id res chain seq x y z
N MET A 1 -3.62 22.03 -4.47
CA MET A 1 -3.99 22.08 -3.04
C MET A 1 -5.40 22.61 -2.85
N THR A 2 -5.73 23.84 -3.24
CA THR A 2 -7.11 24.37 -3.11
C THR A 2 -8.16 23.48 -3.78
N ALA A 3 -7.89 23.02 -5.01
CA ALA A 3 -8.79 22.13 -5.73
C ALA A 3 -9.11 20.83 -4.99
N THR A 4 -8.10 20.19 -4.38
CA THR A 4 -8.29 18.92 -3.66
C THR A 4 -9.07 19.11 -2.35
N VAL A 5 -8.99 20.31 -1.74
CA VAL A 5 -9.79 20.65 -0.56
C VAL A 5 -11.25 20.89 -0.97
N VAL A 6 -11.47 21.64 -2.05
CA VAL A 6 -12.82 21.85 -2.59
C VAL A 6 -13.46 20.53 -2.99
N GLU A 7 -12.71 19.63 -3.61
CA GLU A 7 -13.16 18.29 -3.98
C GLU A 7 -13.60 17.46 -2.78
N HIS A 8 -12.85 17.50 -1.68
CA HIS A 8 -13.22 16.79 -0.46
C HIS A 8 -14.56 17.28 0.13
N PHE A 9 -14.79 18.59 0.13
CA PHE A 9 -15.99 19.17 0.75
C PHE A 9 -17.21 19.28 -0.17
N HIS A 10 -17.00 19.42 -1.49
CA HIS A 10 -18.06 19.74 -2.46
C HIS A 10 -18.12 18.78 -3.65
N GLY A 11 -17.28 17.75 -3.69
CA GLY A 11 -17.25 16.74 -4.75
C GLY A 11 -16.37 17.12 -5.95
N SER A 12 -15.98 16.10 -6.72
CA SER A 12 -15.06 16.23 -7.86
C SER A 12 -15.64 17.06 -9.01
N SER A 13 -16.96 17.00 -9.24
CA SER A 13 -17.65 17.80 -10.26
C SER A 13 -17.52 19.30 -9.98
N THR A 14 -17.76 19.71 -8.73
CA THR A 14 -17.62 21.10 -8.28
C THR A 14 -16.18 21.59 -8.37
N ALA A 15 -15.21 20.77 -7.94
CA ALA A 15 -13.79 21.12 -8.05
C ALA A 15 -13.35 21.30 -9.52
N TYR A 16 -13.86 20.44 -10.41
CA TYR A 16 -13.59 20.59 -11.84
C TYR A 16 -14.24 21.84 -12.41
N ALA A 17 -15.53 22.07 -12.17
CA ALA A 17 -16.26 23.22 -12.71
C ALA A 17 -15.63 24.56 -12.29
N HIS A 18 -15.26 24.71 -11.01
CA HIS A 18 -14.80 25.99 -10.48
C HIS A 18 -13.28 26.19 -10.52
N ILE A 19 -12.48 25.13 -10.55
CA ILE A 19 -11.02 25.25 -10.48
C ILE A 19 -10.36 24.68 -11.73
N TYR A 20 -10.40 23.37 -11.96
CA TYR A 20 -9.64 22.76 -13.06
C TYR A 20 -10.14 23.20 -14.45
N GLY A 21 -11.45 23.37 -14.60
CA GLY A 21 -12.11 23.82 -15.82
C GLY A 21 -12.08 25.34 -16.02
N SER A 22 -11.70 26.11 -14.99
CA SER A 22 -11.75 27.57 -15.00
C SER A 22 -10.79 28.21 -16.02
N TRP A 23 -11.18 29.37 -16.57
CA TRP A 23 -10.32 30.14 -17.48
C TRP A 23 -9.01 30.55 -16.82
N ALA A 24 -9.04 30.90 -15.52
CA ALA A 24 -7.86 31.31 -14.76
C ALA A 24 -6.82 30.17 -14.67
N PHE A 25 -7.28 28.94 -14.43
CA PHE A 25 -6.42 27.76 -14.42
C PHE A 25 -5.79 27.48 -15.78
N ARG A 26 -6.58 27.60 -16.87
CA ARG A 26 -6.08 27.46 -18.24
C ARG A 26 -5.01 28.52 -18.57
N ILE A 27 -5.24 29.78 -18.19
CA ILE A 27 -4.26 30.86 -18.39
C ILE A 27 -2.98 30.60 -17.59
N LEU A 28 -3.09 30.14 -16.34
CA LEU A 28 -1.92 29.79 -15.54
C LEU A 28 -1.06 28.72 -16.22
N TRP A 29 -1.68 27.66 -16.74
CA TRP A 29 -0.95 26.61 -17.46
C TRP A 29 -0.35 27.11 -18.77
N ALA A 30 -1.07 27.95 -19.53
CA ALA A 30 -0.55 28.59 -20.73
C ALA A 30 0.69 29.44 -20.40
N PHE A 31 0.62 30.25 -19.33
CA PHE A 31 1.73 31.06 -18.86
C PHE A 31 2.95 30.22 -18.46
N ILE A 32 2.75 29.12 -17.73
CA ILE A 32 3.83 28.18 -17.35
C ILE A 32 4.46 27.55 -18.60
N SER A 33 3.64 27.15 -19.57
CA SER A 33 4.07 26.52 -20.83
C SER A 33 4.91 27.47 -21.67
N VAL A 34 4.41 28.69 -21.89
CA VAL A 34 5.12 29.75 -22.63
C VAL A 34 6.42 30.12 -21.91
N SER A 35 6.39 30.28 -20.58
CA SER A 35 7.59 30.55 -19.78
C SER A 35 8.62 29.42 -19.93
N GLY A 36 8.18 28.16 -19.94
CA GLY A 36 9.01 26.99 -20.19
C GLY A 36 9.68 27.03 -21.57
N ILE A 37 8.94 27.35 -22.62
CA ILE A 37 9.46 27.51 -23.99
C ILE A 37 10.50 28.64 -24.05
N VAL A 38 10.18 29.80 -23.48
CA VAL A 38 11.11 30.94 -23.43
C VAL A 38 12.41 30.56 -22.70
N LEU A 39 12.33 29.83 -21.59
CA LEU A 39 13.50 29.35 -20.86
C LEU A 39 14.32 28.31 -21.64
N LEU A 40 13.65 27.40 -22.35
CA LEU A 40 14.30 26.41 -23.23
C LEU A 40 15.13 27.12 -24.30
N VAL A 41 14.56 28.16 -24.91
CA VAL A 41 15.21 28.92 -25.99
C VAL A 41 16.33 29.82 -25.45
N ARG A 42 16.06 30.64 -24.43
CA ARG A 42 17.04 31.57 -23.85
C ARG A 42 18.27 30.84 -23.32
N ARG A 43 18.10 29.66 -22.72
CA ARG A 43 19.23 28.85 -22.20
C ARG A 43 19.86 27.94 -23.25
N ARG A 44 19.43 28.01 -24.52
CA ARG A 44 19.92 27.21 -25.65
C ARG A 44 19.98 25.72 -25.30
N LEU A 45 18.94 25.21 -24.63
CA LEU A 45 18.93 23.85 -24.10
C LEU A 45 19.01 22.79 -25.20
N TRP A 46 18.67 23.12 -26.46
CA TRP A 46 18.88 22.24 -27.63
C TRP A 46 20.34 21.75 -27.78
N ARG A 47 21.33 22.46 -27.21
CA ARG A 47 22.73 22.00 -27.14
C ARG A 47 22.96 20.85 -26.15
N LYS A 48 21.97 20.54 -25.30
CA LYS A 48 21.96 19.44 -24.32
C LYS A 48 20.75 18.54 -24.62
N PRO A 49 20.85 17.63 -25.61
CA PRO A 49 19.70 16.95 -26.18
C PRO A 49 18.88 16.16 -25.15
N THR A 50 19.51 15.54 -24.15
CA THR A 50 18.80 14.80 -23.10
C THR A 50 17.96 15.70 -22.19
N VAL A 51 18.51 16.84 -21.79
CA VAL A 51 17.79 17.82 -20.94
C VAL A 51 16.70 18.53 -21.75
N PHE A 52 16.98 18.82 -23.02
CA PHE A 52 16.00 19.40 -23.93
C PHE A 52 14.82 18.46 -24.14
N ALA A 53 15.05 17.19 -24.50
CA ALA A 53 14.01 16.19 -24.66
C ALA A 53 13.17 15.99 -23.38
N LEU A 54 13.81 16.03 -22.21
CA LEU A 54 13.12 15.94 -20.92
C LEU A 54 12.17 17.10 -20.65
N HIS A 55 12.50 18.32 -21.07
CA HIS A 55 11.61 19.46 -20.88
C HIS A 55 10.58 19.55 -22.00
N LEU A 56 10.96 19.18 -23.23
CA LEU A 56 10.06 19.09 -24.36
C LEU A 56 8.93 18.09 -24.11
N SER A 57 9.16 17.04 -23.33
CA SER A 57 8.13 16.03 -23.03
C SER A 57 6.98 16.61 -22.22
N PHE A 58 7.24 17.54 -21.31
CA PHE A 58 6.17 18.26 -20.61
C PHE A 58 5.32 19.08 -21.58
N LEU A 59 5.92 19.69 -22.61
CA LEU A 59 5.15 20.38 -23.64
C LEU A 59 4.27 19.41 -24.44
N PHE A 60 4.77 18.23 -24.80
CA PHE A 60 3.96 17.19 -25.45
C PHE A 60 2.80 16.71 -24.56
N ILE A 61 3.05 16.49 -23.26
CA ILE A 61 2.01 16.11 -22.29
C ILE A 61 0.96 17.21 -22.18
N LEU A 62 1.38 18.48 -22.11
CA LEU A 62 0.45 19.62 -22.01
C LEU A 62 -0.34 19.86 -23.30
N CYS A 63 0.29 19.70 -24.46
CA CYS A 63 -0.41 19.71 -25.74
C CYS A 63 -1.43 18.57 -25.83
N GLY A 64 -1.06 17.36 -25.38
CA GLY A 64 -1.97 16.21 -25.31
C GLY A 64 -3.17 16.47 -24.40
N ALA A 65 -2.92 16.99 -23.19
CA ALA A 65 -3.97 17.39 -22.25
C ALA A 65 -4.88 18.50 -22.79
N LEU A 66 -4.31 19.48 -23.50
CA LEU A 66 -5.08 20.52 -24.17
C LEU A 66 -5.96 19.94 -25.28
N THR A 67 -5.41 19.06 -26.12
CA THR A 67 -6.18 18.38 -27.17
C THR A 67 -7.32 17.57 -26.55
N THR A 68 -7.06 16.77 -25.50
CA THR A 68 -8.12 16.07 -24.75
C THR A 68 -9.18 17.05 -24.26
N ALA A 69 -8.80 18.17 -23.64
CA ALA A 69 -9.74 19.15 -23.12
C ALA A 69 -10.59 19.85 -24.19
N LEU A 70 -10.13 19.90 -25.44
CA LEU A 70 -10.82 20.54 -26.56
C LEU A 70 -11.63 19.56 -27.41
N THR A 71 -11.18 18.31 -27.55
CA THR A 71 -11.77 17.35 -28.51
C THR A 71 -12.41 16.14 -27.86
N ALA A 72 -12.11 15.84 -26.59
CA ALA A 72 -12.62 14.63 -25.94
C ALA A 72 -14.07 14.79 -25.48
N VAL A 73 -14.80 13.69 -25.53
CA VAL A 73 -16.20 13.60 -25.08
C VAL A 73 -16.29 12.45 -24.09
N ASN A 74 -16.77 12.74 -22.89
CA ASN A 74 -17.00 11.74 -21.84
C ASN A 74 -18.51 11.63 -21.57
N GLY A 75 -18.93 10.45 -21.12
CA GLY A 75 -20.30 10.21 -20.76
C GLY A 75 -20.53 8.80 -20.21
N SER A 76 -21.78 8.38 -20.20
CA SER A 76 -22.18 7.04 -19.80
C SER A 76 -23.33 6.54 -20.65
N ILE A 77 -23.37 5.22 -20.85
CA ILE A 77 -24.47 4.51 -21.47
C ILE A 77 -24.99 3.46 -20.50
N HIS A 78 -26.30 3.42 -20.32
CA HIS A 78 -26.96 2.37 -19.58
C HIS A 78 -27.54 1.36 -20.58
N LEU A 79 -27.21 0.08 -20.39
CA LEU A 79 -27.62 -0.99 -21.28
C LEU A 79 -28.46 -2.01 -20.51
N ARG A 80 -29.62 -2.35 -21.04
CA ARG A 80 -30.46 -3.46 -20.57
C ARG A 80 -30.33 -4.66 -21.49
N LYS A 81 -30.42 -5.86 -20.92
CA LYS A 81 -30.25 -7.12 -21.65
C LYS A 81 -31.17 -7.20 -22.88
N GLY A 82 -30.59 -7.47 -24.04
CA GLY A 82 -31.31 -7.62 -25.31
C GLY A 82 -31.85 -6.33 -25.93
N THR A 83 -31.71 -5.18 -25.27
CA THR A 83 -32.16 -3.89 -25.81
C THR A 83 -31.00 -3.22 -26.54
N PRO A 84 -31.12 -2.96 -27.85
CA PRO A 84 -30.09 -2.24 -28.58
C PRO A 84 -30.06 -0.77 -28.15
N ALA A 85 -28.86 -0.23 -27.97
CA ALA A 85 -28.64 1.17 -27.65
C ALA A 85 -27.69 1.82 -28.66
N ARG A 86 -28.04 3.03 -29.08
CA ARG A 86 -27.24 3.88 -29.96
C ARG A 86 -26.94 5.24 -29.36
N PHE A 87 -27.56 5.58 -28.23
CA PHE A 87 -27.42 6.90 -27.61
C PHE A 87 -26.74 6.77 -26.25
N PHE A 88 -25.90 7.74 -25.94
CA PHE A 88 -25.29 7.88 -24.62
C PHE A 88 -25.45 9.29 -24.07
N LEU A 89 -25.43 9.42 -22.75
CA LEU A 89 -25.52 10.69 -22.06
C LEU A 89 -24.11 11.20 -21.77
N THR A 90 -23.78 12.39 -22.26
CA THR A 90 -22.51 13.05 -21.94
C THR A 90 -22.50 13.60 -20.52
N ASP A 91 -21.31 13.85 -19.97
CA ASP A 91 -21.15 14.44 -18.62
C ASP A 91 -21.82 15.82 -18.50
N ASN A 92 -22.06 16.51 -19.62
CA ASN A 92 -22.76 17.80 -19.69
C ASN A 92 -24.29 17.67 -19.80
N GLY A 93 -24.83 16.45 -19.80
CA GLY A 93 -26.26 16.18 -19.94
C GLY A 93 -26.77 16.17 -21.39
N GLU A 94 -25.90 16.31 -22.39
CA GLU A 94 -26.29 16.18 -23.82
C GLU A 94 -26.40 14.70 -24.20
N VAL A 95 -27.40 14.35 -25.01
CA VAL A 95 -27.54 13.02 -25.62
C VAL A 95 -26.80 13.00 -26.95
N ARG A 96 -25.93 12.02 -27.17
CA ARG A 96 -25.18 11.84 -28.43
C ARG A 96 -25.35 10.43 -28.98
N GLU A 97 -25.29 10.31 -30.31
CA GLU A 97 -25.38 9.04 -31.02
C GLU A 97 -24.00 8.40 -31.20
N LEU A 98 -23.93 7.07 -31.05
CA LEU A 98 -22.78 6.23 -31.33
C LEU A 98 -22.75 5.86 -32.82
N PRO A 99 -21.57 5.70 -33.43
CA PRO A 99 -21.46 5.30 -34.84
C PRO A 99 -21.81 3.82 -35.10
N PHE A 100 -22.12 3.06 -34.06
CA PHE A 100 -22.49 1.65 -34.11
C PHE A 100 -23.54 1.35 -33.03
N GLU A 101 -24.23 0.23 -33.18
CA GLU A 101 -25.20 -0.27 -32.21
C GLU A 101 -24.52 -1.14 -31.15
N LEU A 102 -24.92 -0.97 -29.90
CA LEU A 102 -24.39 -1.71 -28.76
C LEU A 102 -25.54 -2.39 -28.00
N THR A 103 -25.43 -3.69 -27.80
CA THR A 103 -26.44 -4.48 -27.08
C THR A 103 -25.80 -5.28 -25.95
N LEU A 104 -26.40 -5.27 -24.76
CA LEU A 104 -25.96 -6.14 -23.67
C LEU A 104 -26.52 -7.55 -23.88
N HIS A 105 -25.64 -8.54 -24.00
CA HIS A 105 -26.04 -9.95 -24.09
C HIS A 105 -26.19 -10.58 -22.69
N ARG A 106 -25.20 -10.36 -21.82
CA ARG A 106 -25.23 -10.82 -20.42
C ARG A 106 -24.34 -9.93 -19.54
N PHE A 107 -24.72 -9.83 -18.28
CA PHE A 107 -23.88 -9.32 -17.20
C PHE A 107 -23.72 -10.42 -16.15
N GLU A 108 -22.51 -10.63 -15.65
CA GLU A 108 -22.24 -11.59 -14.60
C GLU A 108 -21.18 -11.07 -13.61
N VAL A 109 -21.39 -11.35 -12.33
CA VAL A 109 -20.37 -11.13 -11.29
C VAL A 109 -19.62 -12.43 -11.09
N GLN A 110 -18.33 -12.43 -11.44
CA GLN A 110 -17.46 -13.57 -11.18
C GLN A 110 -16.98 -13.50 -9.73
N HIS A 111 -16.92 -14.65 -9.07
CA HIS A 111 -16.56 -14.74 -7.66
C HIS A 111 -15.32 -15.61 -7.44
N TYR A 112 -14.59 -15.33 -6.36
CA TYR A 112 -13.50 -16.21 -5.93
C TYR A 112 -14.05 -17.60 -5.55
N PRO A 113 -13.38 -18.69 -5.96
CA PRO A 113 -13.83 -20.05 -5.69
C PRO A 113 -14.18 -20.30 -4.22
N GLY A 114 -15.36 -20.85 -3.95
CA GLY A 114 -15.84 -21.15 -2.60
C GLY A 114 -16.26 -19.94 -1.76
N THR A 115 -16.43 -18.76 -2.37
CA THR A 115 -16.78 -17.52 -1.66
C THR A 115 -17.81 -16.69 -2.43
N SER A 116 -18.42 -15.72 -1.76
CA SER A 116 -19.27 -14.70 -2.38
C SER A 116 -18.51 -13.40 -2.66
N ALA A 117 -17.18 -13.45 -2.70
CA ALA A 117 -16.34 -12.27 -2.92
C ALA A 117 -16.17 -12.03 -4.42
N PRO A 118 -16.50 -10.84 -4.94
CA PRO A 118 -16.37 -10.57 -6.37
C PRO A 118 -14.91 -10.56 -6.79
N SER A 119 -14.58 -11.33 -7.84
CA SER A 119 -13.27 -11.36 -8.49
C SER A 119 -13.24 -10.56 -9.80
N ASP A 120 -14.39 -10.46 -10.49
CA ASP A 120 -14.56 -9.58 -11.66
C ASP A 120 -16.04 -9.23 -11.89
N TYR A 121 -16.28 -8.16 -12.65
CA TYR A 121 -17.61 -7.73 -13.12
C TYR A 121 -17.58 -7.73 -14.65
N VAL A 122 -18.30 -8.66 -15.27
CA VAL A 122 -18.15 -8.97 -16.70
C VAL A 122 -19.44 -8.64 -17.45
N SER A 123 -19.34 -7.71 -18.40
CA SER A 123 -20.38 -7.37 -19.37
C SER A 123 -20.02 -7.93 -20.73
N THR A 124 -20.86 -8.81 -21.27
CA THR A 124 -20.75 -9.30 -22.66
C THR A 124 -21.63 -8.43 -23.55
N LEU A 125 -20.99 -7.72 -24.47
CA LEU A 125 -21.61 -6.78 -25.39
C LEU A 125 -21.59 -7.34 -26.81
N PHE A 126 -22.58 -6.96 -27.60
CA PHE A 126 -22.62 -7.22 -29.03
C PHE A 126 -22.53 -5.90 -29.78
N ALA A 127 -21.57 -5.78 -30.68
CA ALA A 127 -21.40 -4.64 -31.57
C ALA A 127 -21.09 -5.14 -32.98
N ASP A 128 -21.81 -4.65 -33.99
CA ASP A 128 -21.63 -5.00 -35.42
C ASP A 128 -21.59 -6.51 -35.71
N GLY A 129 -22.38 -7.33 -35.03
CA GLY A 129 -22.37 -8.78 -35.26
C GLY A 129 -21.31 -9.56 -34.48
N LYS A 130 -20.52 -8.90 -33.61
CA LYS A 130 -19.43 -9.54 -32.85
C LYS A 130 -19.60 -9.37 -31.34
N GLU A 131 -19.27 -10.42 -30.61
CA GLU A 131 -19.25 -10.43 -29.16
C GLU A 131 -17.95 -9.83 -28.62
N HIS A 132 -18.08 -8.93 -27.66
CA HIS A 132 -16.99 -8.23 -26.98
C HIS A 132 -17.20 -8.27 -25.48
N THR A 133 -16.12 -8.47 -24.73
CA THR A 133 -16.18 -8.50 -23.26
C THR A 133 -15.63 -7.21 -22.68
N VAL A 134 -16.38 -6.60 -21.77
CA VAL A 134 -15.92 -5.52 -20.90
C VAL A 134 -15.88 -6.03 -19.48
N SER A 135 -14.74 -5.89 -18.81
CA SER A 135 -14.59 -6.24 -17.39
C SER A 135 -13.59 -5.34 -16.68
N MET A 136 -13.35 -5.56 -15.38
CA MET A 136 -12.38 -4.77 -14.64
C MET A 136 -10.98 -5.00 -15.22
N ASN A 137 -10.26 -3.91 -15.53
CA ASN A 137 -8.98 -3.94 -16.25
C ASN A 137 -9.06 -4.45 -17.71
N CYS A 138 -10.26 -4.58 -18.29
CA CYS A 138 -10.47 -4.98 -19.68
C CYS A 138 -11.55 -4.11 -20.34
N ILE A 139 -11.12 -3.07 -21.08
CA ILE A 139 -12.05 -2.15 -21.74
C ILE A 139 -12.33 -2.54 -23.19
N PHE A 140 -13.55 -2.27 -23.65
CA PHE A 140 -13.91 -2.37 -25.06
C PHE A 140 -13.53 -1.07 -25.78
N LYS A 141 -12.91 -1.18 -26.95
CA LYS A 141 -12.44 -0.05 -27.76
C LYS A 141 -12.94 -0.19 -29.19
N ARG A 142 -13.57 0.87 -29.72
CA ARG A 142 -14.07 0.91 -31.10
C ARG A 142 -14.16 2.36 -31.57
N ASP A 143 -13.64 2.68 -32.76
CA ASP A 143 -13.74 4.01 -33.38
C ASP A 143 -13.38 5.17 -32.44
N ASN A 144 -12.30 5.01 -31.66
CA ASN A 144 -11.84 5.91 -30.60
C ASN A 144 -12.75 6.05 -29.36
N TYR A 145 -13.90 5.38 -29.33
CA TYR A 145 -14.71 5.19 -28.14
C TYR A 145 -14.13 4.07 -27.27
N ARG A 146 -14.19 4.29 -25.96
CA ARG A 146 -13.70 3.37 -24.94
C ARG A 146 -14.79 3.19 -23.90
N PHE A 147 -15.16 1.94 -23.68
CA PHE A 147 -16.22 1.56 -22.74
C PHE A 147 -15.59 0.81 -21.57
N TYR A 148 -15.89 1.27 -20.37
CA TYR A 148 -15.43 0.64 -19.15
C TYR A 148 -16.58 0.52 -18.15
N GLN A 149 -16.55 -0.57 -17.39
CA GLN A 149 -17.58 -0.90 -16.41
C GLN A 149 -17.60 0.15 -15.29
N SER A 150 -18.76 0.78 -15.04
CA SER A 150 -18.92 1.78 -13.98
C SER A 150 -19.87 1.32 -12.88
N SER A 151 -21.05 0.80 -13.24
CA SER A 151 -22.03 0.24 -12.29
C SER A 151 -22.93 -0.79 -12.96
N PHE A 152 -23.78 -1.47 -12.19
CA PHE A 152 -24.73 -2.45 -12.70
C PHE A 152 -26.02 -2.37 -11.90
N ASP A 153 -27.10 -2.93 -12.45
CA ASP A 153 -28.41 -2.96 -11.81
C ASP A 153 -28.48 -4.09 -10.78
N ASP A 154 -29.21 -3.87 -9.68
CA ASP A 154 -29.39 -4.88 -8.61
C ASP A 154 -30.06 -6.17 -9.10
N ASP A 155 -30.79 -6.12 -10.23
CA ASP A 155 -31.42 -7.27 -10.87
C ASP A 155 -30.48 -8.06 -11.81
N PHE A 156 -29.22 -7.66 -11.94
CA PHE A 156 -28.20 -8.23 -12.83
C PHE A 156 -28.57 -8.28 -14.32
N SER A 157 -29.59 -7.52 -14.74
CA SER A 157 -30.07 -7.49 -16.13
C SER A 157 -29.77 -6.18 -16.86
N GLY A 158 -29.12 -5.24 -16.17
CA GLY A 158 -28.54 -4.05 -16.78
C GLY A 158 -27.15 -3.72 -16.27
N THR A 159 -26.41 -2.99 -17.11
CA THR A 159 -25.06 -2.51 -16.84
C THR A 159 -24.92 -1.07 -17.29
N THR A 160 -24.17 -0.27 -16.53
CA THR A 160 -23.78 1.07 -16.93
C THR A 160 -22.31 1.06 -17.29
N LEU A 161 -22.02 1.54 -18.50
CA LEU A 161 -20.66 1.69 -19.00
C LEU A 161 -20.35 3.17 -19.13
N SER A 162 -19.21 3.57 -18.59
CA SER A 162 -18.67 4.89 -18.86
C SER A 162 -17.97 4.89 -20.22
N ILE A 163 -18.10 6.00 -20.92
CA ILE A 163 -17.60 6.22 -22.27
C ILE A 163 -16.55 7.32 -22.24
N ASN A 164 -15.42 7.05 -22.88
CA ASN A 164 -14.42 8.06 -23.19
C ASN A 164 -14.12 8.02 -24.70
N HIS A 165 -14.34 9.14 -25.37
CA HIS A 165 -13.97 9.35 -26.76
C HIS A 165 -12.90 10.44 -26.85
N ASP A 166 -11.64 10.04 -26.98
CA ASP A 166 -10.49 10.94 -27.16
C ASP A 166 -9.59 10.40 -28.30
N PRO A 167 -9.79 10.90 -29.54
CA PRO A 167 -9.10 10.38 -30.71
C PRO A 167 -7.61 10.75 -30.79
N TYR A 168 -7.21 11.88 -30.20
CA TYR A 168 -5.87 12.46 -30.41
C TYR A 168 -5.09 12.71 -29.12
N GLY A 169 -5.76 13.17 -28.06
CA GLY A 169 -5.12 13.63 -26.84
C GLY A 169 -4.40 12.52 -26.08
N ILE A 170 -5.01 11.33 -25.99
CA ILE A 170 -4.41 10.13 -25.37
C ILE A 170 -3.06 9.79 -26.04
N ALA A 171 -3.03 9.71 -27.37
CA ALA A 171 -1.83 9.32 -28.10
C ALA A 171 -0.70 10.33 -27.89
N LEU A 172 -1.01 11.62 -28.02
CA LEU A 172 -0.03 12.71 -27.86
C LEU A 172 0.55 12.76 -26.43
N THR A 173 -0.31 12.58 -25.42
CA THR A 173 0.12 12.54 -24.01
C THR A 173 1.04 11.36 -23.76
N TYR A 174 0.72 10.17 -24.26
CA TYR A 174 1.59 9.00 -24.10
C TYR A 174 2.92 9.12 -24.84
N SER A 175 2.96 9.74 -26.02
CA SER A 175 4.23 10.07 -26.67
C SER A 175 5.09 10.99 -25.78
N GLY A 176 4.46 11.97 -25.15
CA GLY A 176 5.11 12.84 -24.17
C GLY A 176 5.66 12.06 -22.96
N TYR A 177 4.85 11.20 -22.34
CA TYR A 177 5.32 10.38 -21.22
C TYR A 177 6.46 9.42 -21.60
N LEU A 178 6.37 8.76 -22.75
CA LEU A 178 7.43 7.88 -23.25
C LEU A 178 8.73 8.68 -23.44
N MET A 179 8.64 9.87 -24.05
CA MET A 179 9.79 10.75 -24.21
C MET A 179 10.36 11.22 -22.87
N LEU A 180 9.52 11.49 -21.86
CA LEU A 180 9.96 11.82 -20.51
C LEU A 180 10.78 10.66 -19.91
N LEU A 181 10.29 9.43 -19.98
CA LEU A 181 11.00 8.28 -19.42
C LEU A 181 12.31 7.96 -20.13
N LEU A 182 12.31 7.99 -21.46
CA LEU A 182 13.50 7.75 -22.26
C LEU A 182 14.56 8.83 -21.99
N SER A 183 14.16 10.09 -21.93
CA SER A 183 15.08 11.21 -21.66
C SER A 183 15.64 11.20 -20.23
N MET A 184 14.83 10.86 -19.22
CA MET A 184 15.31 10.67 -17.86
C MET A 184 16.28 9.49 -17.76
N SER A 185 15.98 8.36 -18.39
CA SER A 185 16.87 7.19 -18.46
C SER A 185 18.19 7.55 -19.14
N ALA A 186 18.12 8.28 -20.26
CA ALA A 186 19.30 8.79 -20.96
C ALA A 186 20.10 9.74 -20.05
N SER A 187 19.46 10.59 -19.25
CA SER A 187 20.12 11.55 -18.35
C SER A 187 21.00 10.87 -17.28
N LEU A 188 20.60 9.70 -16.79
CA LEU A 188 21.39 8.87 -15.87
C LEU A 188 22.60 8.24 -16.58
N SER A 189 22.53 8.08 -17.90
CA SER A 189 23.53 7.42 -18.74
C SER A 189 24.50 8.38 -19.44
N VAL A 190 24.30 9.70 -19.39
CA VAL A 190 25.22 10.66 -20.03
C VAL A 190 26.59 10.63 -19.37
N ARG A 191 27.65 10.33 -20.15
CA ARG A 191 29.05 10.23 -19.68
C ARG A 191 29.51 11.49 -18.92
N ASN A 192 29.11 12.68 -19.37
CA ASN A 192 29.47 13.96 -18.74
C ASN A 192 28.31 14.58 -17.92
N GLY A 193 27.27 13.79 -17.60
CA GLY A 193 26.12 14.25 -16.84
C GLY A 193 26.42 14.44 -15.35
N THR A 194 25.63 15.30 -14.69
CA THR A 194 25.75 15.57 -13.25
C THR A 194 25.70 14.30 -12.42
N PHE A 195 24.77 13.38 -12.72
CA PHE A 195 24.64 12.10 -12.02
C PHE A 195 25.91 11.24 -12.12
N ARG A 196 26.44 11.02 -13.32
CA ARG A 196 27.69 10.26 -13.51
C ARG A 196 28.90 10.96 -12.89
N ARG A 197 28.94 12.29 -12.87
CA ARG A 197 29.97 13.06 -12.15
C ARG A 197 29.86 12.87 -10.64
N LEU A 198 28.65 12.87 -10.08
CA LEU A 198 28.40 12.57 -8.67
C LEU A 198 28.83 11.14 -8.33
N LEU A 199 28.50 10.15 -9.16
CA LEU A 199 28.94 8.75 -8.98
C LEU A 199 30.47 8.60 -8.95
N ARG A 200 31.20 9.37 -9.76
CA ARG A 200 32.68 9.37 -9.80
C ARG A 200 33.33 10.15 -8.67
N HIS A 201 32.55 10.86 -7.84
CA HIS A 201 33.11 11.68 -6.77
C HIS A 201 33.99 10.81 -5.85
N PRO A 202 35.18 11.28 -5.40
CA PRO A 202 36.09 10.48 -4.58
C PRO A 202 35.46 9.92 -3.30
N ALA A 203 34.43 10.61 -2.78
CA ALA A 203 33.63 10.12 -1.67
C ALA A 203 32.88 8.81 -1.98
N LEU A 204 32.63 8.48 -3.25
CA LEU A 204 31.84 7.34 -3.76
C LEU A 204 32.68 6.31 -4.56
N ARG A 205 33.86 6.69 -5.05
CA ARG A 205 34.68 5.98 -6.07
C ARG A 205 35.27 4.60 -5.69
N ARG A 206 35.24 4.17 -4.41
CA ARG A 206 35.80 2.86 -3.98
C ARG A 206 34.77 1.72 -3.86
N SER A 207 33.57 1.88 -4.39
CA SER A 207 32.52 0.86 -4.33
C SER A 207 32.14 0.40 -5.73
N ALA A 208 32.01 -0.92 -5.91
CA ALA A 208 31.53 -1.58 -7.13
C ALA A 208 30.03 -1.27 -7.38
N TRP A 209 29.72 0.00 -7.55
CA TRP A 209 28.36 0.54 -7.71
C TRP A 209 27.74 0.23 -9.08
N THR A 210 28.56 -0.17 -10.06
CA THR A 210 28.11 -0.41 -11.44
C THR A 210 27.33 -1.71 -11.62
N ALA A 211 27.42 -2.67 -10.67
CA ALA A 211 26.70 -3.94 -10.76
C ALA A 211 25.35 -3.94 -10.01
N SER A 212 25.26 -3.34 -8.82
CA SER A 212 24.07 -3.49 -7.95
C SER A 212 22.91 -2.55 -8.28
N VAL A 213 23.17 -1.35 -8.81
CA VAL A 213 22.09 -0.41 -9.19
C VAL A 213 21.46 -0.77 -10.53
N SER A 214 22.19 -1.50 -11.37
CA SER A 214 21.70 -2.06 -12.63
C SER A 214 20.90 -3.36 -12.40
N ALA A 215 21.31 -4.18 -11.41
CA ALA A 215 20.64 -5.44 -11.09
C ALA A 215 19.38 -5.27 -10.22
N GLY A 216 19.29 -4.21 -9.41
CA GLY A 216 18.09 -3.92 -8.59
C GLY A 216 16.91 -3.31 -9.36
N LEU A 217 17.09 -2.98 -10.64
CA LEU A 217 16.06 -2.42 -11.53
C LEU A 217 15.53 -3.43 -12.56
N LEU A 218 16.00 -4.68 -12.51
CA LEU A 218 15.50 -5.80 -13.31
C LEU A 218 15.06 -6.91 -12.35
N ILE A 219 13.91 -6.75 -11.72
CA ILE A 219 13.12 -7.92 -11.34
C ILE A 219 12.58 -8.46 -12.65
N PRO A 220 12.98 -9.65 -13.13
CA PRO A 220 12.30 -10.25 -14.26
C PRO A 220 10.86 -10.50 -13.82
N TYR A 221 9.95 -10.09 -14.67
CA TYR A 221 8.56 -10.50 -14.67
C TYR A 221 8.52 -12.04 -14.81
N ALA A 222 8.69 -12.74 -13.69
CA ALA A 222 8.38 -14.16 -13.60
C ALA A 222 6.91 -14.26 -13.20
N ALA A 223 6.03 -14.09 -14.19
CA ALA A 223 4.71 -14.70 -14.10
C ALA A 223 4.94 -16.20 -13.81
N PRO A 224 4.23 -16.83 -12.85
CA PRO A 224 4.26 -18.27 -12.73
C PRO A 224 3.53 -18.83 -13.95
N ALA A 225 4.28 -19.07 -15.02
CA ALA A 225 3.86 -20.00 -16.05
C ALA A 225 3.69 -21.37 -15.37
N HIS A 226 2.51 -21.97 -15.52
CA HIS A 226 2.28 -23.36 -15.18
C HIS A 226 3.39 -24.22 -15.78
N SER A 227 4.29 -24.77 -14.96
CA SER A 227 4.97 -26.06 -15.23
C SER A 227 5.91 -26.47 -14.08
N ASN A 228 5.72 -27.74 -13.68
CA ASN A 228 6.61 -28.65 -12.97
C ASN A 228 7.42 -28.17 -11.74
N GLN A 229 6.76 -28.46 -10.63
CA GLN A 229 7.24 -28.81 -9.30
C GLN A 229 8.40 -29.83 -9.32
N SER A 230 9.66 -29.42 -9.10
CA SER A 230 10.68 -30.38 -8.59
C SER A 230 11.89 -29.81 -7.85
N ASN A 231 12.32 -28.54 -7.99
CA ASN A 231 13.66 -28.15 -7.46
C ASN A 231 13.72 -27.06 -6.35
N LEU A 232 12.66 -26.87 -5.56
CA LEU A 232 12.67 -25.97 -4.38
C LEU A 232 12.63 -26.70 -3.01
N SER A 233 12.86 -28.01 -2.99
CA SER A 233 12.82 -28.85 -1.78
C SER A 233 14.02 -28.67 -0.83
N HIS A 234 15.17 -28.17 -1.30
CA HIS A 234 16.40 -28.21 -0.49
C HIS A 234 16.66 -26.99 0.40
N LEU A 235 16.03 -25.83 0.16
CA LEU A 235 16.28 -24.61 0.95
C LEU A 235 15.27 -24.35 2.08
N ALA A 236 14.08 -24.98 2.03
CA ALA A 236 13.04 -24.81 3.05
C ALA A 236 13.07 -25.85 4.18
N VAL A 237 13.83 -26.95 4.02
CA VAL A 237 13.86 -28.07 4.98
C VAL A 237 14.96 -27.91 6.05
N HIS A 238 15.97 -27.05 5.84
CA HIS A 238 17.02 -26.83 6.84
C HIS A 238 16.66 -25.84 7.97
N PHE A 239 15.53 -25.12 7.88
CA PHE A 239 15.08 -24.19 8.94
C PHE A 239 14.12 -24.83 9.96
N SER A 240 13.69 -26.09 9.77
CA SER A 240 12.77 -26.77 10.69
C SER A 240 13.43 -27.48 11.88
N HIS A 241 14.77 -27.53 11.96
CA HIS A 241 15.47 -28.21 13.06
C HIS A 241 16.16 -27.31 14.09
N SER A 242 16.22 -25.99 13.87
CA SER A 242 16.83 -25.04 14.82
C SER A 242 15.82 -24.19 15.60
N ALA A 243 14.51 -24.35 15.35
CA ALA A 243 13.45 -23.63 16.07
C ALA A 243 12.94 -24.37 17.33
N HIS A 244 13.34 -25.62 17.55
CA HIS A 244 12.91 -26.41 18.73
C HIS A 244 13.81 -26.22 19.97
N SER A 245 15.02 -25.68 19.81
CA SER A 245 16.00 -25.55 20.90
C SER A 245 16.04 -24.17 21.58
N ALA A 246 15.34 -23.16 21.05
CA ALA A 246 15.28 -21.81 21.64
C ALA A 246 14.03 -21.55 22.51
N LEU A 247 13.10 -22.51 22.59
CA LEU A 247 11.82 -22.36 23.30
C LEU A 247 11.76 -23.05 24.68
N SER A 248 12.82 -23.74 25.11
CA SER A 248 12.84 -24.51 26.36
C SER A 248 13.52 -23.83 27.55
N VAL A 249 14.06 -22.61 27.40
CA VAL A 249 14.91 -21.97 28.43
C VAL A 249 14.23 -20.80 29.18
N LEU A 250 12.95 -20.50 28.94
CA LEU A 250 12.26 -19.36 29.60
C LEU A 250 10.90 -19.71 30.21
N SER A 251 10.76 -20.89 30.80
CA SER A 251 9.56 -21.24 31.56
C SER A 251 9.89 -22.09 32.78
N SER A 252 10.49 -21.47 33.79
CA SER A 252 10.52 -21.99 35.16
C SER A 252 10.30 -20.85 36.15
N THR A 253 9.06 -20.38 36.25
CA THR A 253 8.54 -19.73 37.46
C THR A 253 7.12 -20.23 37.66
N GLN A 254 6.97 -21.18 38.59
CA GLN A 254 5.67 -21.59 39.12
C GLN A 254 4.99 -20.41 39.81
N SER A 255 3.69 -20.22 39.56
CA SER A 255 2.73 -19.47 40.39
C SER A 255 1.31 -19.71 39.86
N PRO A 256 0.26 -19.48 40.66
CA PRO A 256 -0.38 -20.42 41.57
C PRO A 256 -1.65 -21.05 40.95
N THR A 257 -2.23 -22.00 41.67
CA THR A 257 -3.47 -22.74 41.38
C THR A 257 -4.63 -21.84 40.95
N HIS A 258 -4.91 -21.77 39.65
CA HIS A 258 -6.19 -21.32 39.11
C HIS A 258 -6.93 -22.52 38.53
N THR A 259 -8.19 -22.69 38.93
CA THR A 259 -9.13 -23.70 38.42
C THR A 259 -9.02 -23.76 36.90
N SER A 260 -8.60 -24.91 36.36
CA SER A 260 -8.30 -25.08 34.94
C SER A 260 -9.59 -25.04 34.13
N LEU A 261 -9.69 -24.11 33.17
CA LEU A 261 -10.82 -24.03 32.24
C LEU A 261 -10.99 -25.37 31.48
N PRO A 262 -12.24 -25.82 31.26
CA PRO A 262 -12.50 -27.05 30.50
C PRO A 262 -12.02 -26.86 29.06
N THR A 263 -11.01 -27.62 28.65
CA THR A 263 -10.35 -27.45 27.35
C THR A 263 -10.10 -28.78 26.67
N LEU A 264 -10.10 -28.75 25.34
CA LEU A 264 -9.75 -29.92 24.54
C LEU A 264 -8.23 -30.13 24.51
N ARG A 265 -7.81 -31.38 24.31
CA ARG A 265 -6.40 -31.75 24.14
C ARG A 265 -5.79 -30.94 22.98
N ARG A 266 -4.58 -30.42 23.19
CA ARG A 266 -3.87 -29.59 22.20
C ARG A 266 -3.70 -30.27 20.84
N THR A 267 -3.39 -31.57 20.82
CA THR A 267 -3.24 -32.35 19.58
C THR A 267 -4.51 -32.40 18.76
N PHE A 268 -5.66 -32.48 19.43
CA PHE A 268 -6.98 -32.42 18.79
C PHE A 268 -7.29 -31.01 18.29
N ALA A 269 -7.06 -29.98 19.11
CA ALA A 269 -7.25 -28.59 18.70
C ALA A 269 -6.37 -28.21 17.49
N ASP A 270 -5.12 -28.65 17.46
CA ASP A 270 -4.19 -28.44 16.36
C ASP A 270 -4.62 -29.18 15.07
N SER A 271 -5.27 -30.34 15.19
CA SER A 271 -5.78 -31.08 14.03
C SER A 271 -7.02 -30.41 13.43
N VAL A 272 -7.92 -29.91 14.29
CA VAL A 272 -9.11 -29.15 13.89
C VAL A 272 -8.71 -27.77 13.32
N GLY A 273 -7.68 -27.13 13.87
CA GLY A 273 -7.13 -25.87 13.36
C GLY A 273 -6.63 -25.91 11.91
N ARG A 274 -6.35 -27.11 11.37
CA ARG A 274 -5.95 -27.32 9.97
C ARG A 274 -7.13 -27.46 9.01
N ARG A 275 -8.36 -27.59 9.52
CA ARG A 275 -9.57 -27.64 8.69
C ARG A 275 -9.74 -26.32 7.95
N GLN A 276 -10.15 -26.39 6.69
CA GLN A 276 -10.31 -25.23 5.84
C GLN A 276 -11.73 -24.68 5.94
N ILE A 277 -11.83 -23.37 6.10
CA ILE A 277 -13.07 -22.63 6.24
C ILE A 277 -13.04 -21.41 5.34
N VAL A 278 -14.20 -20.80 5.12
CA VAL A 278 -14.32 -19.50 4.47
C VAL A 278 -14.34 -18.43 5.56
N TYR A 279 -13.35 -17.54 5.57
CA TYR A 279 -13.25 -16.43 6.51
C TYR A 279 -12.58 -15.24 5.84
N ASN A 280 -13.10 -14.04 6.08
CA ASN A 280 -12.74 -12.80 5.36
C ASN A 280 -12.71 -13.00 3.84
N ASN A 281 -13.78 -13.58 3.30
CA ASN A 281 -13.97 -13.72 1.86
C ASN A 281 -12.87 -14.54 1.15
N ARG A 282 -12.15 -15.41 1.87
CA ARG A 282 -11.25 -16.42 1.28
C ARG A 282 -11.30 -17.74 2.02
N VAL A 283 -10.81 -18.78 1.36
CA VAL A 283 -10.49 -20.06 2.01
C VAL A 283 -9.22 -19.91 2.84
N CYS A 284 -9.26 -20.33 4.10
CA CYS A 284 -8.12 -20.29 5.03
C CYS A 284 -8.24 -21.42 6.08
N PRO A 285 -7.17 -21.78 6.82
CA PRO A 285 -7.29 -22.68 7.95
C PRO A 285 -8.08 -22.06 9.10
N LEU A 286 -8.82 -22.89 9.85
CA LEU A 286 -9.55 -22.48 11.06
C LEU A 286 -8.63 -21.79 12.09
N ASN A 287 -7.34 -22.15 12.13
CA ASN A 287 -6.33 -21.45 12.93
C ASN A 287 -6.32 -19.92 12.69
N THR A 288 -6.56 -19.46 11.47
CA THR A 288 -6.57 -18.03 11.13
C THR A 288 -7.74 -17.33 11.82
N LEU A 289 -8.97 -17.86 11.68
CA LEU A 289 -10.15 -17.36 12.40
C LEU A 289 -9.92 -17.42 13.92
N ALA A 290 -9.43 -18.54 14.44
CA ALA A 290 -9.18 -18.70 15.87
C ALA A 290 -8.18 -17.65 16.39
N THR A 291 -7.10 -17.43 15.65
CA THR A 291 -6.06 -16.46 16.00
C THR A 291 -6.61 -15.04 16.02
N ASP A 292 -7.41 -14.68 15.01
CA ASP A 292 -8.04 -13.37 14.93
C ASP A 292 -9.09 -13.17 16.03
N PHE A 293 -9.91 -14.18 16.30
CA PHE A 293 -10.91 -14.16 17.36
C PHE A 293 -10.27 -13.87 18.73
N VAL A 294 -9.25 -14.63 19.12
CA VAL A 294 -8.58 -14.43 20.41
C VAL A 294 -7.81 -13.11 20.45
N LYS A 295 -7.16 -12.70 19.35
CA LYS A 295 -6.50 -11.38 19.28
C LYS A 295 -7.49 -10.22 19.39
N LYS A 296 -8.67 -10.29 18.76
CA LYS A 296 -9.68 -9.23 18.82
C LYS A 296 -10.28 -9.12 20.22
N LEU A 297 -10.54 -10.25 20.89
CA LEU A 297 -11.05 -10.27 22.26
C LEU A 297 -9.97 -9.83 23.28
N TYR A 298 -8.82 -10.50 23.29
CA TYR A 298 -7.83 -10.41 24.37
C TYR A 298 -6.59 -9.56 24.02
N GLY A 299 -6.32 -9.32 22.74
CA GLY A 299 -5.13 -8.60 22.26
C GLY A 299 -3.87 -9.46 22.10
N ARG A 300 -3.95 -10.77 22.37
CA ARG A 300 -2.85 -11.75 22.19
C ARG A 300 -3.38 -13.02 21.53
N ALA A 301 -2.50 -13.81 20.93
CA ALA A 301 -2.86 -15.09 20.28
C ALA A 301 -2.97 -16.28 21.25
N THR A 302 -2.64 -16.08 22.53
CA THR A 302 -2.70 -17.13 23.56
C THR A 302 -3.33 -16.56 24.82
N PHE A 303 -4.07 -17.41 25.54
CA PHE A 303 -4.76 -17.05 26.77
C PHE A 303 -4.49 -18.11 27.84
N ARG A 304 -3.91 -17.71 28.98
CA ARG A 304 -3.57 -18.62 30.10
C ARG A 304 -2.84 -19.92 29.67
N GLY A 305 -1.92 -19.81 28.71
CA GLY A 305 -1.17 -20.96 28.16
C GLY A 305 -1.89 -21.77 27.07
N LEU A 306 -3.17 -21.49 26.82
CA LEU A 306 -3.96 -22.13 25.76
C LEU A 306 -3.66 -21.50 24.40
N THR A 307 -3.66 -22.34 23.35
CA THR A 307 -3.59 -21.87 21.96
C THR A 307 -4.93 -21.25 21.53
N SER A 308 -4.90 -20.44 20.47
CA SER A 308 -6.11 -19.81 19.94
C SER A 308 -7.20 -20.82 19.57
N GLU A 309 -6.81 -21.96 19.00
CA GLU A 309 -7.70 -23.06 18.63
C GLU A 309 -8.32 -23.71 19.87
N GLN A 310 -7.55 -23.90 20.94
CA GLN A 310 -8.08 -24.44 22.19
C GLN A 310 -9.11 -23.48 22.82
N VAL A 311 -8.84 -22.17 22.78
CA VAL A 311 -9.79 -21.16 23.28
C VAL A 311 -11.07 -21.17 22.46
N LEU A 312 -10.97 -21.10 21.12
CA LEU A 312 -12.14 -21.10 20.23
C LEU A 312 -13.00 -22.36 20.40
N LEU A 313 -12.37 -23.54 20.43
CA LEU A 313 -13.09 -24.81 20.55
C LEU A 313 -13.65 -25.02 21.96
N SER A 314 -12.94 -24.57 23.00
CA SER A 314 -13.45 -24.60 24.38
C SER A 314 -14.68 -23.70 24.52
N TRP A 315 -14.70 -22.53 23.87
CA TRP A 315 -15.86 -21.65 23.78
C TRP A 315 -17.08 -22.34 23.14
N LEU A 316 -16.86 -23.13 22.08
CA LEU A 316 -17.91 -23.90 21.41
C LEU A 316 -18.41 -25.08 22.25
N SER A 317 -17.52 -25.78 22.94
CA SER A 317 -17.86 -26.99 23.71
C SER A 317 -18.40 -26.68 25.11
N TYR A 318 -17.98 -25.56 25.71
CA TYR A 318 -18.27 -25.23 27.11
C TYR A 318 -18.62 -23.73 27.27
N PRO A 319 -19.65 -23.22 26.58
CA PRO A 319 -19.97 -21.78 26.55
C PRO A 319 -20.17 -21.17 27.94
N GLU A 320 -20.88 -21.88 28.83
CA GLU A 320 -21.13 -21.44 30.21
C GLU A 320 -19.86 -21.21 31.02
N ALA A 321 -18.82 -22.02 30.80
CA ALA A 321 -17.55 -21.90 31.52
C ALA A 321 -16.79 -20.62 31.17
N TRP A 322 -17.15 -19.93 30.08
CA TRP A 322 -16.51 -18.70 29.63
C TRP A 322 -17.26 -17.43 30.03
N ASN A 323 -18.49 -17.53 30.56
CA ASN A 323 -19.31 -16.38 30.93
C ASN A 323 -18.62 -15.49 31.97
N ASP A 324 -17.93 -16.08 32.93
CA ASP A 324 -17.24 -15.39 34.03
C ASP A 324 -15.74 -15.17 33.78
N VAL A 325 -15.24 -15.54 32.59
CA VAL A 325 -13.81 -15.43 32.27
C VAL A 325 -13.49 -14.03 31.74
N PRO A 326 -12.63 -13.24 32.42
CA PRO A 326 -12.28 -11.91 31.96
C PRO A 326 -11.31 -11.99 30.77
N ILE A 327 -11.87 -11.99 29.55
CA ILE A 327 -11.11 -12.09 28.29
C ILE A 327 -11.36 -10.91 27.35
N ILE A 328 -12.47 -10.18 27.51
CA ILE A 328 -12.87 -9.09 26.61
C ILE A 328 -12.11 -7.82 27.00
N LYS A 329 -11.12 -7.42 26.20
CA LYS A 329 -10.28 -6.25 26.48
C LYS A 329 -11.04 -4.95 26.22
N ILE A 330 -11.14 -4.10 27.24
CA ILE A 330 -11.71 -2.75 27.17
C ILE A 330 -10.59 -1.73 27.42
N LYS A 331 -10.16 -1.04 26.36
CA LYS A 331 -9.07 -0.05 26.41
C LYS A 331 -9.49 1.24 27.12
N HIS A 332 -10.75 1.65 26.94
CA HIS A 332 -11.24 2.95 27.39
C HIS A 332 -11.56 2.96 28.89
N GLY A 333 -10.85 3.81 29.66
CA GLY A 333 -10.95 3.86 31.11
C GLY A 333 -12.34 4.20 31.64
N GLU A 334 -13.02 5.16 31.04
CA GLU A 334 -14.37 5.58 31.47
C GLU A 334 -15.41 4.48 31.24
N LEU A 335 -15.31 3.74 30.14
CA LEU A 335 -16.23 2.63 29.86
C LEU A 335 -16.08 1.53 30.92
N ARG A 336 -14.83 1.24 31.32
CA ARG A 336 -14.56 0.28 32.40
C ARG A 336 -15.18 0.71 33.73
N ARG A 337 -15.10 2.00 34.09
CA ARG A 337 -15.71 2.55 35.31
C ARG A 337 -17.23 2.38 35.29
N ARG A 338 -17.89 2.76 34.18
CA ARG A 338 -19.35 2.63 34.05
C ARG A 338 -19.82 1.18 34.06
N LEU A 339 -19.00 0.25 33.58
CA LEU A 339 -19.28 -1.18 33.61
C LEU A 339 -18.90 -1.85 34.95
N GLY A 340 -18.18 -1.16 35.84
CA GLY A 340 -17.72 -1.73 37.12
C GLY A 340 -16.62 -2.78 36.96
N VAL A 341 -15.79 -2.68 35.91
CA VAL A 341 -14.72 -3.66 35.61
C VAL A 341 -13.44 -3.25 36.33
N SER A 342 -12.92 -4.10 37.21
CA SER A 342 -11.74 -3.84 38.07
C SER A 342 -10.37 -3.96 37.37
N GLY A 343 -10.32 -4.02 36.03
CA GLY A 343 -9.09 -4.15 35.24
C GLY A 343 -9.31 -3.92 33.75
N GLU A 344 -8.35 -4.28 32.89
CA GLU A 344 -8.47 -4.07 31.43
C GLU A 344 -9.41 -5.06 30.73
N TYR A 345 -9.85 -6.12 31.40
CA TYR A 345 -10.61 -7.22 30.80
C TYR A 345 -11.93 -7.42 31.53
N ALA A 346 -13.01 -7.47 30.76
CA ALA A 346 -14.35 -7.80 31.24
C ALA A 346 -14.68 -9.26 30.92
N ALA A 347 -15.49 -9.87 31.78
CA ALA A 347 -16.15 -11.13 31.48
C ALA A 347 -17.44 -10.87 30.68
N LEU A 348 -17.91 -11.85 29.91
CA LEU A 348 -19.14 -11.68 29.12
C LEU A 348 -20.34 -11.39 30.05
N GLY A 349 -20.46 -12.14 31.15
CA GLY A 349 -21.55 -11.97 32.12
C GLY A 349 -21.62 -10.57 32.74
N GLN A 350 -20.48 -9.88 32.89
CA GLN A 350 -20.43 -8.51 33.42
C GLN A 350 -21.05 -7.46 32.49
N LEU A 351 -21.20 -7.78 31.21
CA LEU A 351 -21.81 -6.89 30.21
C LEU A 351 -23.34 -7.00 30.15
N TYR A 352 -23.91 -7.92 30.93
CA TYR A 352 -25.35 -8.12 31.07
C TYR A 352 -25.80 -7.85 32.50
N THR A 353 -27.06 -7.45 32.68
CA THR A 353 -27.72 -7.34 33.99
C THR A 353 -29.09 -8.02 33.86
N GLY A 354 -29.19 -9.27 34.30
CA GLY A 354 -30.31 -10.14 33.92
C GLY A 354 -30.32 -10.33 32.39
N ASN A 355 -31.46 -10.05 31.76
CA ASN A 355 -31.61 -10.11 30.29
C ASN A 355 -31.20 -8.80 29.58
N GLU A 356 -30.80 -7.77 30.32
CA GLU A 356 -30.52 -6.46 29.73
C GLU A 356 -29.05 -6.30 29.36
N TYR A 357 -28.79 -5.86 28.12
CA TYR A 357 -27.45 -5.64 27.61
C TYR A 357 -26.95 -4.22 27.92
N ARG A 358 -25.94 -4.12 28.80
CA ARG A 358 -25.51 -2.85 29.40
C ARG A 358 -24.90 -1.87 28.39
N LEU A 359 -24.23 -2.37 27.35
CA LEU A 359 -23.59 -1.52 26.32
C LEU A 359 -24.62 -0.74 25.49
N GLN A 360 -25.77 -1.36 25.18
CA GLN A 360 -26.85 -0.70 24.44
C GLN A 360 -27.46 0.45 25.26
N ARG A 361 -27.69 0.25 26.56
CA ARG A 361 -28.16 1.31 27.47
C ARG A 361 -27.16 2.47 27.53
N LEU A 362 -25.85 2.17 27.61
CA LEU A 362 -24.81 3.20 27.63
C LEU A 362 -24.72 3.98 26.31
N LEU A 363 -24.99 3.31 25.17
CA LEU A 363 -25.03 3.96 23.86
C LEU A 363 -26.23 4.92 23.75
N GLN A 364 -27.40 4.51 24.24
CA GLN A 364 -28.61 5.35 24.25
C GLN A 364 -28.50 6.55 25.19
N ALA A 365 -27.69 6.45 26.25
CA ALA A 365 -27.45 7.53 27.19
C ALA A 365 -26.39 8.56 26.73
N ASP A 366 -25.61 8.25 25.68
CA ASP A 366 -24.54 9.12 25.15
C ASP A 366 -24.94 9.66 23.77
N ASN A 367 -25.57 10.85 23.74
CA ASN A 367 -26.03 11.50 22.50
C ASN A 367 -24.92 12.17 21.67
N ASN A 368 -23.65 12.10 22.11
CA ASN A 368 -22.53 12.76 21.44
C ASN A 368 -21.66 11.75 20.69
N ASN A 369 -21.11 12.16 19.55
CA ASN A 369 -20.18 11.37 18.72
C ASN A 369 -18.78 11.31 19.39
N SER A 370 -18.72 10.73 20.59
CA SER A 370 -17.62 10.85 21.54
C SER A 370 -16.60 9.70 21.40
N ALA A 371 -15.44 9.83 22.06
CA ALA A 371 -14.49 8.71 22.18
C ALA A 371 -15.07 7.51 22.95
N LEU A 372 -16.07 7.75 23.82
CA LEU A 372 -16.79 6.72 24.56
C LEU A 372 -17.69 5.90 23.63
N THR A 373 -18.43 6.54 22.73
CA THR A 373 -19.28 5.88 21.71
C THR A 373 -18.48 4.88 20.88
N ARG A 374 -17.30 5.30 20.38
CA ARG A 374 -16.38 4.41 19.65
C ARG A 374 -15.91 3.22 20.49
N ALA A 375 -15.62 3.44 21.77
CA ALA A 375 -15.23 2.36 22.67
C ALA A 375 -16.38 1.39 22.96
N ILE A 376 -17.62 1.89 23.03
CA ILE A 376 -18.83 1.06 23.16
C ILE A 376 -18.98 0.19 21.92
N HIS A 377 -18.93 0.76 20.71
CA HIS A 377 -18.98 -0.01 19.46
C HIS A 377 -17.84 -1.04 19.35
N GLU A 378 -16.59 -0.69 19.67
CA GLU A 378 -15.47 -1.64 19.65
C GLU A 378 -15.69 -2.82 20.62
N THR A 379 -16.30 -2.55 21.78
CA THR A 379 -16.60 -3.60 22.77
C THR A 379 -17.80 -4.43 22.33
N ASP A 380 -18.80 -3.80 21.73
CA ASP A 380 -19.99 -4.45 21.19
C ASP A 380 -19.63 -5.41 20.03
N GLU A 381 -18.75 -5.01 19.11
CA GLU A 381 -18.21 -5.89 18.06
C GLU A 381 -17.61 -7.19 18.64
N LYS A 382 -16.88 -7.09 19.76
CA LYS A 382 -16.27 -8.24 20.43
C LYS A 382 -17.33 -9.19 21.00
N VAL A 383 -18.38 -8.63 21.60
CA VAL A 383 -19.55 -9.41 22.06
C VAL A 383 -20.27 -10.03 20.87
N GLY A 384 -20.43 -9.30 19.77
CA GLY A 384 -21.01 -9.79 18.52
C GLY A 384 -20.30 -11.04 18.00
N LEU A 385 -18.96 -11.04 17.95
CA LEU A 385 -18.17 -12.23 17.55
C LEU A 385 -18.44 -13.45 18.43
N ILE A 386 -18.52 -13.23 19.74
CA ILE A 386 -18.86 -14.23 20.74
C ILE A 386 -20.26 -14.81 20.49
N LEU A 387 -21.24 -13.96 20.24
CA LEU A 387 -22.62 -14.37 19.96
C LEU A 387 -22.73 -15.10 18.62
N MET A 388 -22.00 -14.66 17.58
CA MET A 388 -21.91 -15.36 16.29
C MET A 388 -21.29 -16.75 16.44
N LEU A 389 -20.31 -16.91 17.33
CA LEU A 389 -19.71 -18.21 17.61
C LEU A 389 -20.73 -19.14 18.28
N HIS A 390 -21.45 -18.67 19.30
CA HIS A 390 -22.52 -19.44 19.96
C HIS A 390 -23.65 -19.85 19.01
N LYS A 391 -24.03 -18.95 18.10
CA LYS A 391 -25.08 -19.20 17.09
C LYS A 391 -24.60 -20.09 15.93
N GLY A 392 -23.31 -20.46 15.90
CA GLY A 392 -22.73 -21.24 14.81
C GLY A 392 -22.60 -20.49 13.48
N THR A 393 -22.80 -19.16 13.46
CA THR A 393 -22.71 -18.34 12.24
C THR A 393 -21.31 -17.80 11.97
N LEU A 394 -20.40 -17.86 12.96
CA LEU A 394 -19.02 -17.37 12.80
C LEU A 394 -18.16 -18.30 11.91
N ILE A 395 -18.35 -19.61 12.02
CA ILE A 395 -17.57 -20.61 11.28
C ILE A 395 -18.35 -21.00 10.03
N ARG A 396 -17.87 -20.58 8.86
CA ARG A 396 -18.39 -21.02 7.56
C ARG A 396 -17.52 -22.15 7.01
N PRO A 397 -17.90 -23.44 7.13
CA PRO A 397 -17.13 -24.53 6.57
C PRO A 397 -17.09 -24.42 5.04
N LEU A 398 -15.99 -24.90 4.44
CA LEU A 398 -15.90 -25.02 2.99
C LEU A 398 -16.83 -26.15 2.50
N SER A 399 -17.64 -25.88 1.47
CA SER A 399 -18.53 -26.90 0.91
C SER A 399 -17.73 -28.09 0.37
N PRO A 400 -18.22 -29.35 0.51
CA PRO A 400 -17.60 -30.51 -0.12
C PRO A 400 -17.45 -30.35 -1.64
N GLU A 401 -18.38 -29.63 -2.28
CA GLU A 401 -18.43 -29.38 -3.73
C GLU A 401 -17.35 -28.39 -4.21
N ASP A 402 -16.86 -27.50 -3.35
CA ASP A 402 -15.84 -26.48 -3.64
C ASP A 402 -14.42 -27.06 -3.67
N THR A 403 -14.22 -28.19 -4.35
CA THR A 403 -12.92 -28.87 -4.39
C THR A 403 -11.82 -27.99 -4.98
N HIS A 404 -12.16 -27.17 -5.99
CA HIS A 404 -11.24 -26.23 -6.64
C HIS A 404 -10.80 -25.07 -5.74
N ALA A 405 -11.55 -24.76 -4.68
CA ALA A 405 -11.22 -23.70 -3.72
C ALA A 405 -10.24 -24.16 -2.63
N ARG A 406 -9.99 -25.48 -2.51
CA ARG A 406 -9.16 -26.06 -1.45
C ARG A 406 -7.70 -25.64 -1.57
N LEU A 407 -7.15 -25.15 -0.47
CA LEU A 407 -5.74 -24.85 -0.32
C LEU A 407 -4.90 -26.13 -0.25
N SER A 408 -3.69 -26.08 -0.80
CA SER A 408 -2.72 -27.16 -0.66
C SER A 408 -2.29 -27.34 0.81
N PRO A 409 -1.91 -28.56 1.25
CA PRO A 409 -1.44 -28.80 2.62
C PRO A 409 -0.23 -27.95 3.01
N ARG A 410 0.61 -27.57 2.04
CA ARG A 410 1.77 -26.70 2.24
C ARG A 410 1.34 -25.26 2.55
N ARG A 411 0.38 -24.70 1.80
CA ARG A 411 -0.18 -23.36 2.08
C ARG A 411 -0.79 -23.30 3.47
N VAL A 412 -1.60 -24.30 3.84
CA VAL A 412 -2.21 -24.41 5.18
C VAL A 412 -1.14 -24.40 6.28
N ARG A 413 -0.08 -25.21 6.14
CA ARG A 413 0.99 -25.28 7.14
C ARG A 413 1.74 -23.96 7.27
N LEU A 414 2.08 -23.32 6.14
CA LEU A 414 2.79 -22.04 6.15
C LEU A 414 1.96 -20.92 6.76
N GLU A 415 0.66 -20.89 6.50
CA GLU A 415 -0.23 -19.90 7.11
C GLU A 415 -0.33 -20.06 8.64
N ILE A 416 -0.42 -21.30 9.13
CA ILE A 416 -0.38 -21.57 10.58
C ILE A 416 0.95 -21.10 11.20
N ILE A 417 2.08 -21.37 10.53
CA ILE A 417 3.40 -20.90 10.99
C ILE A 417 3.46 -19.37 11.01
N TYR A 418 2.97 -18.72 9.95
CA TYR A 418 2.92 -17.27 9.83
C TYR A 418 2.08 -16.63 10.95
N ASN A 419 0.93 -17.22 11.27
CA ASN A 419 0.04 -16.72 12.33
C ASN A 419 0.64 -16.88 13.74
N ARG A 420 1.39 -17.95 13.96
CA ARG A 420 2.02 -18.25 15.27
C ARG A 420 3.25 -17.40 15.55
N LEU A 421 3.99 -17.01 14.51
CA LEU A 421 5.22 -16.23 14.66
C LEU A 421 4.93 -14.73 14.52
N PRO A 422 5.09 -13.91 15.58
CA PRO A 422 4.84 -12.47 15.52
C PRO A 422 6.01 -11.71 14.84
N ILE A 423 6.49 -12.18 13.69
CA ILE A 423 7.72 -11.70 13.03
C ILE A 423 7.67 -10.18 12.83
N VAL A 424 6.57 -9.67 12.25
CA VAL A 424 6.44 -8.25 11.90
C VAL A 424 6.36 -7.38 13.16
N ARG A 425 5.69 -7.84 14.22
CA ARG A 425 5.59 -7.13 15.50
C ARG A 425 6.94 -7.07 16.22
N VAL A 426 7.67 -8.19 16.26
CA VAL A 426 9.02 -8.25 16.84
C VAL A 426 10.00 -7.40 16.04
N ALA A 427 9.94 -7.47 14.71
CA ALA A 427 10.77 -6.67 13.82
C ALA A 427 10.48 -5.17 14.00
N PHE A 428 9.22 -4.77 14.11
CA PHE A 428 8.85 -3.38 14.42
C PHE A 428 9.57 -2.88 15.69
N MET A 429 9.37 -3.56 16.82
CA MET A 429 9.95 -3.15 18.10
C MET A 429 11.48 -3.17 18.07
N GLY A 430 12.07 -4.22 17.49
CA GLY A 430 13.51 -4.39 17.38
C GLY A 430 14.17 -3.34 16.50
N ASN A 431 13.64 -3.08 15.30
CA ASN A 431 14.18 -2.06 14.39
C ASN A 431 14.08 -0.66 14.99
N LEU A 432 12.95 -0.31 15.61
CA LEU A 432 12.80 1.02 16.21
C LEU A 432 13.77 1.23 17.38
N LEU A 433 13.87 0.26 18.29
CA LEU A 433 14.79 0.32 19.42
C LEU A 433 16.26 0.38 18.96
N LEU A 434 16.67 -0.53 18.07
CA LEU A 434 18.03 -0.55 17.53
C LEU A 434 18.34 0.73 16.74
N GLY A 435 17.36 1.29 16.02
CA GLY A 435 17.50 2.54 15.30
C GLY A 435 17.76 3.72 16.22
N ILE A 436 17.00 3.84 17.31
CA ILE A 436 17.18 4.87 18.32
C ILE A 436 18.56 4.74 18.97
N ILE A 437 18.94 3.54 19.44
CA ILE A 437 20.25 3.29 20.07
C ILE A 437 21.39 3.57 19.08
N ALA A 438 21.30 3.10 17.84
CA ALA A 438 22.32 3.34 16.82
C ALA A 438 22.42 4.83 16.45
N PHE A 439 21.31 5.57 16.47
CA PHE A 439 21.30 7.01 16.20
C PHE A 439 21.91 7.81 17.37
N PHE A 440 21.64 7.44 18.62
CA PHE A 440 22.33 8.00 19.78
C PHE A 440 23.83 7.68 19.75
N ALA A 441 24.22 6.44 19.45
CA ALA A 441 25.64 6.07 19.31
C ALA A 441 26.34 6.88 18.19
N LEU A 442 25.64 7.17 17.10
CA LEU A 442 26.13 8.01 16.01
C LEU A 442 26.36 9.47 16.46
N THR A 443 25.38 10.08 17.14
CA THR A 443 25.47 11.47 17.60
C THR A 443 26.49 11.65 18.72
N MET A 444 26.62 10.67 19.61
CA MET A 444 27.67 10.60 20.64
C MET A 444 29.05 10.19 20.09
N ARG A 445 29.17 9.97 18.77
CA ARG A 445 30.43 9.61 18.08
C ARG A 445 31.12 8.36 18.65
N VAL A 446 30.35 7.39 19.14
CA VAL A 446 30.89 6.14 19.68
C VAL A 446 31.55 5.31 18.57
N ARG A 447 32.85 4.99 18.72
CA ARG A 447 33.65 4.28 17.69
C ARG A 447 34.08 2.86 18.11
N SER A 448 33.14 2.06 18.61
CA SER A 448 33.39 0.64 18.92
C SER A 448 33.18 -0.25 17.69
N ARG A 449 34.22 -1.01 17.30
CA ARG A 449 34.14 -1.99 16.20
C ARG A 449 33.13 -3.10 16.47
N ARG A 450 33.08 -3.60 17.71
CA ARG A 450 32.13 -4.66 18.12
C ARG A 450 30.68 -4.18 17.99
N LEU A 451 30.41 -2.95 18.44
CA LEU A 451 29.08 -2.36 18.36
C LEU A 451 28.65 -2.12 16.90
N GLN A 452 29.56 -1.62 16.05
CA GLN A 452 29.28 -1.44 14.62
C GLN A 452 29.02 -2.77 13.91
N LEU A 453 29.77 -3.83 14.25
CA LEU A 453 29.52 -5.16 13.73
C LEU A 453 28.14 -5.69 14.18
N ALA A 454 27.82 -5.55 15.47
CA ALA A 454 26.52 -5.96 16.02
C ALA A 454 25.34 -5.27 15.33
N PHE A 455 25.41 -3.97 15.05
CA PHE A 455 24.34 -3.28 14.32
C PHE A 455 24.24 -3.74 12.86
N ARG A 456 25.36 -4.04 12.20
CA ARG A 456 25.36 -4.55 10.82
C ARG A 456 24.77 -5.96 10.74
N THR A 457 25.13 -6.84 11.66
CA THR A 457 24.56 -8.20 11.72
C THR A 457 23.07 -8.16 12.05
N ALA A 458 22.67 -7.32 13.01
CA ALA A 458 21.26 -7.11 13.34
C ALA A 458 20.46 -6.57 12.14
N LEU A 459 21.05 -5.68 11.34
CA LEU A 459 20.40 -5.13 10.14
C LEU A 459 20.13 -6.22 9.11
N PHE A 460 21.12 -7.07 8.81
CA PHE A 460 20.94 -8.19 7.87
C PHE A 460 19.96 -9.24 8.40
N LEU A 461 20.01 -9.54 9.70
CA LEU A 461 19.07 -10.46 10.32
C LEU A 461 17.64 -9.94 10.20
N SER A 462 17.42 -8.65 10.50
CA SER A 462 16.10 -8.04 10.33
C SER A 462 15.64 -8.03 8.88
N LEU A 463 16.54 -7.70 7.93
CA LEU A 463 16.21 -7.72 6.51
C LEU A 463 15.79 -9.13 6.07
N LEU A 464 16.53 -10.16 6.47
CA LEU A 464 16.22 -11.55 6.16
C LEU A 464 14.88 -11.98 6.77
N LEU A 465 14.64 -11.68 8.05
CA LEU A 465 13.39 -12.03 8.74
C LEU A 465 12.17 -11.39 8.07
N LEU A 466 12.26 -10.11 7.72
CA LEU A 466 11.17 -9.42 7.03
C LEU A 466 10.99 -9.92 5.60
N ALA A 467 12.07 -10.27 4.90
CA ALA A 467 11.99 -10.82 3.54
C ALA A 467 11.31 -12.19 3.55
N ILE A 468 11.63 -13.05 4.52
CA ILE A 468 10.97 -14.33 4.73
C ILE A 468 9.48 -14.13 5.03
N ALA A 469 9.14 -13.20 5.93
CA ALA A 469 7.74 -12.90 6.26
C ALA A 469 6.97 -12.39 5.03
N PHE A 470 7.57 -11.54 4.22
CA PHE A 470 6.99 -11.03 2.97
C PHE A 470 6.78 -12.16 1.95
N CYS A 471 7.78 -13.03 1.73
CA CYS A 471 7.68 -14.16 0.81
C CYS A 471 6.64 -15.20 1.25
N ILE A 472 6.55 -15.49 2.55
CA ILE A 472 5.51 -16.39 3.08
C ILE A 472 4.12 -15.77 2.83
N ARG A 473 3.95 -14.46 3.11
CA ARG A 473 2.69 -13.76 2.86
C ARG A 473 2.32 -13.75 1.37
N TRP A 474 3.28 -13.51 0.47
CA TRP A 474 3.08 -13.64 -0.97
C TRP A 474 2.58 -15.05 -1.32
N TYR A 475 3.23 -16.09 -0.84
CA TYR A 475 2.84 -17.47 -1.14
C TYR A 475 1.44 -17.84 -0.62
N ILE A 476 1.05 -17.34 0.55
CA ILE A 476 -0.28 -17.57 1.15
C ILE A 476 -1.37 -16.81 0.36
N GLY A 477 -1.14 -15.52 0.09
CA GLY A 477 -2.11 -14.68 -0.63
C GLY A 477 -2.27 -15.04 -2.10
N GLY A 478 -1.23 -15.58 -2.73
CA GLY A 478 -1.22 -15.93 -4.15
C GLY A 478 -0.90 -14.76 -5.09
N PHE A 479 -0.64 -13.58 -4.55
CA PHE A 479 -0.25 -12.37 -5.26
C PHE A 479 0.82 -11.60 -4.48
N ILE A 480 1.54 -10.68 -5.15
CA ILE A 480 2.58 -9.87 -4.50
C ILE A 480 1.91 -8.97 -3.44
N PRO A 481 2.36 -8.99 -2.16
CA PRO A 481 1.74 -8.21 -1.08
C PRO A 481 1.90 -6.69 -1.30
N MET A 482 0.96 -6.10 -2.02
CA MET A 482 0.84 -4.65 -2.30
C MET A 482 -0.63 -4.19 -2.26
N SER A 483 -1.52 -5.02 -1.70
CA SER A 483 -2.97 -4.82 -1.78
C SER A 483 -3.52 -3.80 -0.79
N ASN A 484 -2.86 -3.65 0.35
CA ASN A 484 -3.28 -2.76 1.43
C ASN A 484 -2.07 -2.05 2.05
N GLY A 485 -2.33 -1.06 2.91
CA GLY A 485 -1.22 -0.27 3.44
C GLY A 485 -0.33 -1.02 4.44
N PHE A 486 -0.80 -2.06 5.14
CA PHE A 486 0.08 -2.93 5.94
C PHE A 486 1.15 -3.57 5.06
N GLU A 487 0.74 -4.11 3.91
CA GLU A 487 1.65 -4.75 2.95
C GLU A 487 2.62 -3.76 2.31
N THR A 488 2.14 -2.57 1.91
CA THR A 488 3.03 -1.53 1.36
C THR A 488 4.01 -0.98 2.41
N MET A 489 3.62 -0.86 3.69
CA MET A 489 4.51 -0.47 4.78
C MET A 489 5.55 -1.55 5.12
N LEU A 490 5.16 -2.83 5.04
CA LEU A 490 6.10 -3.94 5.12
C LEU A 490 7.12 -3.87 3.98
N PHE A 491 6.68 -3.62 2.75
CA PHE A 491 7.58 -3.44 1.61
C PHE A 491 8.49 -2.20 1.78
N MET A 492 7.96 -1.07 2.26
CA MET A 492 8.72 0.14 2.57
C MET A 492 9.85 -0.12 3.58
N SER A 493 9.58 -0.96 4.59
CA SER A 493 10.60 -1.38 5.56
C SER A 493 11.72 -2.20 4.93
N LEU A 494 11.39 -3.11 3.99
CA LEU A 494 12.35 -3.88 3.22
C LEU A 494 13.23 -3.00 2.33
N CYS A 495 12.62 -2.05 1.61
CA CYS A 495 13.36 -1.09 0.79
C CYS A 495 14.33 -0.25 1.64
N SER A 496 13.89 0.20 2.81
CA SER A 496 14.70 1.02 3.72
C SER A 496 15.91 0.26 4.28
N LEU A 497 15.71 -0.99 4.74
CA LEU A 497 16.80 -1.85 5.21
C LEU A 497 17.76 -2.23 4.07
N SER A 498 17.23 -2.52 2.88
CA SER A 498 18.04 -2.85 1.69
C SER A 498 18.91 -1.67 1.26
N LEU A 499 18.34 -0.46 1.22
CA LEU A 499 19.09 0.77 0.93
C LEU A 499 20.19 1.01 1.98
N SER A 500 19.88 0.81 3.25
CA SER A 500 20.86 0.92 4.33
C SER A 500 21.98 -0.12 4.20
N ALA A 501 21.65 -1.38 3.89
CA ALA A 501 22.64 -2.44 3.64
C ALA A 501 23.56 -2.10 2.46
N LEU A 502 23.02 -1.47 1.40
CA LEU A 502 23.81 -1.01 0.27
C LEU A 502 24.78 0.12 0.65
N LEU A 503 24.34 1.06 1.50
CA LEU A 503 25.09 2.27 1.84
C LEU A 503 26.05 2.10 3.04
N MET A 504 25.78 1.17 3.96
CA MET A 504 26.47 1.07 5.26
C MET A 504 27.98 0.83 5.18
N ARG A 505 28.47 0.19 4.10
CA ARG A 505 29.92 -0.04 3.91
C ARG A 505 30.67 1.28 3.79
N ARG A 506 30.04 2.30 3.19
CA ARG A 506 30.66 3.62 2.98
C ARG A 506 30.19 4.65 3.98
N PHE A 507 28.93 4.58 4.36
CA PHE A 507 28.24 5.56 5.19
C PHE A 507 27.70 4.87 6.45
N PRO A 508 28.48 4.82 7.54
CA PRO A 508 28.03 4.17 8.79
C PRO A 508 26.72 4.74 9.34
N PHE A 509 26.43 6.02 9.08
CA PHE A 509 25.17 6.67 9.46
C PHE A 509 23.94 6.10 8.71
N ALA A 510 24.11 5.33 7.62
CA ALA A 510 22.99 4.71 6.93
C ALA A 510 22.31 3.64 7.80
N VAL A 511 23.06 2.95 8.66
CA VAL A 511 22.57 1.89 9.55
C VAL A 511 21.42 2.38 10.44
N PRO A 512 21.60 3.42 11.29
CA PRO A 512 20.50 3.93 12.11
C PRO A 512 19.32 4.44 11.26
N PHE A 513 19.54 5.02 10.08
CA PHE A 513 18.45 5.49 9.22
C PHE A 513 17.62 4.32 8.68
N GLY A 514 18.26 3.24 8.25
CA GLY A 514 17.56 2.03 7.81
C GLY A 514 16.67 1.45 8.92
N PHE A 515 17.21 1.33 10.14
CA PHE A 515 16.47 0.87 11.30
C PHE A 515 15.31 1.80 11.68
N LEU A 516 15.54 3.11 11.72
CA LEU A 516 14.50 4.09 12.04
C LEU A 516 13.38 4.08 10.99
N LEU A 517 13.71 4.11 9.69
CA LEU A 517 12.71 4.09 8.62
C LEU A 517 11.92 2.77 8.60
N ALA A 518 12.60 1.64 8.77
CA ALA A 518 11.92 0.35 8.87
C ALA A 518 11.03 0.27 10.12
N GLY A 519 11.54 0.70 11.27
CA GLY A 519 10.80 0.76 12.53
C GLY A 519 9.57 1.66 12.44
N PHE A 520 9.70 2.88 11.90
CA PHE A 520 8.57 3.79 11.72
C PHE A 520 7.56 3.30 10.67
N SER A 521 8.01 2.73 9.55
CA SER A 521 7.10 2.15 8.55
C SER A 521 6.27 1.02 9.15
N LEU A 522 6.91 0.12 9.90
CA LEU A 522 6.21 -0.96 10.59
C LEU A 522 5.37 -0.46 11.77
N LEU A 523 5.77 0.62 12.45
CA LEU A 523 4.95 1.27 13.48
C LEU A 523 3.63 1.74 12.89
N VAL A 524 3.70 2.47 11.77
CA VAL A 524 2.50 2.93 11.05
C VAL A 524 1.61 1.76 10.67
N ALA A 525 2.19 0.66 10.18
CA ALA A 525 1.45 -0.55 9.83
C ALA A 525 0.69 -1.18 11.02
N HIS A 526 1.11 -0.92 12.27
CA HIS A 526 0.44 -1.39 13.49
C HIS A 526 -0.44 -0.33 14.17
N LEU A 527 -0.21 0.97 13.93
CA LEU A 527 -0.98 2.07 14.51
C LEU A 527 -2.24 2.39 13.72
N SER A 528 -2.11 2.38 12.39
CA SER A 528 -3.25 2.50 11.51
C SER A 528 -3.96 1.16 11.54
N ASP A 529 -5.29 1.12 11.64
CA ASP A 529 -6.13 -0.08 11.55
C ASP A 529 -6.05 -0.75 10.15
N MET A 530 -4.87 -0.77 9.53
CA MET A 530 -4.58 -1.39 8.25
C MET A 530 -4.79 -2.89 8.44
N ASN A 531 -5.84 -3.41 7.82
CA ASN A 531 -6.30 -4.77 8.03
C ASN A 531 -5.15 -5.79 7.87
N PRO A 532 -4.62 -6.41 8.95
CA PRO A 532 -3.48 -7.32 8.86
C PRO A 532 -3.84 -8.63 8.16
N GLN A 533 -5.14 -8.85 7.95
CA GLN A 533 -5.69 -10.03 7.32
C GLN A 533 -5.22 -10.13 5.87
N ILE A 534 -5.09 -11.36 5.40
CA ILE A 534 -4.93 -11.63 3.97
C ILE A 534 -6.34 -11.74 3.43
N THR A 535 -6.73 -10.81 2.57
CA THR A 535 -8.03 -10.77 1.91
C THR A 535 -7.87 -11.07 0.42
N PRO A 536 -8.92 -11.52 -0.28
CA PRO A 536 -8.88 -11.54 -1.75
C PRO A 536 -8.65 -10.13 -2.31
N LEU A 537 -8.11 -10.05 -3.54
CA LEU A 537 -7.96 -8.77 -4.22
C LEU A 537 -9.35 -8.26 -4.65
N MET A 538 -9.56 -6.95 -4.54
CA MET A 538 -10.68 -6.34 -5.26
C MET A 538 -10.42 -6.44 -6.77
N PRO A 539 -11.47 -6.58 -7.61
CA PRO A 539 -11.32 -6.74 -9.06
C PRO A 539 -10.41 -5.70 -9.72
N VAL A 540 -10.55 -4.43 -9.34
CA VAL A 540 -9.73 -3.32 -9.84
C VAL A 540 -8.24 -3.47 -9.50
N LEU A 541 -7.91 -4.12 -8.38
CA LEU A 541 -6.53 -4.36 -7.95
C LEU A 541 -5.90 -5.57 -8.64
N SER A 542 -6.68 -6.40 -9.34
CA SER A 542 -6.22 -7.58 -10.08
C SER A 542 -5.51 -7.19 -11.39
N SER A 543 -4.43 -6.42 -11.30
CA SER A 543 -3.63 -5.99 -12.44
C SER A 543 -2.13 -5.99 -12.13
N PRO A 544 -1.30 -6.65 -12.96
CA PRO A 544 0.16 -6.59 -12.81
C PRO A 544 0.73 -5.17 -12.93
N LEU A 545 0.10 -4.33 -13.74
CA LEU A 545 0.54 -2.94 -13.93
C LEU A 545 0.33 -2.10 -12.68
N LEU A 546 -0.81 -2.28 -11.98
CA LEU A 546 -1.05 -1.59 -10.71
C LEU A 546 -0.05 -2.05 -9.65
N CYS A 547 0.22 -3.35 -9.56
CA CYS A 547 1.24 -3.88 -8.66
C CYS A 547 2.63 -3.27 -8.94
N LEU A 548 3.01 -3.19 -10.22
CA LEU A 548 4.26 -2.57 -10.64
C LEU A 548 4.31 -1.07 -10.29
N HIS A 549 3.21 -0.34 -10.55
CA HIS A 549 3.05 1.07 -10.19
C HIS A 549 3.31 1.29 -8.70
N VAL A 550 2.58 0.58 -7.82
CA VAL A 550 2.72 0.73 -6.36
C VAL A 550 4.15 0.39 -5.92
N THR A 551 4.73 -0.70 -6.43
CA THR A 551 6.09 -1.14 -6.07
C THR A 551 7.13 -0.07 -6.39
N ILE A 552 7.09 0.51 -7.60
CA ILE A 552 8.04 1.53 -8.05
C ILE A 552 7.88 2.83 -7.24
N VAL A 553 6.63 3.26 -6.97
CA VAL A 553 6.34 4.45 -6.16
C VAL A 553 6.84 4.26 -4.72
N MET A 554 6.60 3.11 -4.11
CA MET A 554 7.07 2.82 -2.75
C MET A 554 8.60 2.80 -2.66
N LEU A 555 9.29 2.28 -3.69
CA LEU A 555 10.75 2.35 -3.76
C LEU A 555 11.27 3.80 -3.84
N SER A 556 10.57 4.65 -4.59
CA SER A 556 10.86 6.09 -4.64
C SER A 556 10.67 6.76 -3.26
N TYR A 557 9.57 6.46 -2.58
CA TYR A 557 9.28 6.99 -1.25
C TYR A 557 10.32 6.55 -0.22
N ALA A 558 10.85 5.33 -0.30
CA ALA A 558 11.97 4.88 0.55
C ALA A 558 13.22 5.75 0.39
N LEU A 559 13.55 6.11 -0.85
CA LEU A 559 14.67 7.02 -1.14
C LEU A 559 14.40 8.44 -0.59
N PHE A 560 13.19 8.98 -0.78
CA PHE A 560 12.83 10.30 -0.24
C PHE A 560 12.86 10.34 1.29
N ALA A 561 12.37 9.29 1.95
CA ALA A 561 12.41 9.17 3.41
C ALA A 561 13.85 9.10 3.94
N PHE A 562 14.72 8.33 3.26
CA PHE A 562 16.16 8.31 3.58
C PHE A 562 16.81 9.68 3.40
N MET A 563 16.49 10.39 2.33
CA MET A 563 17.02 11.75 2.10
C MET A 563 16.52 12.76 3.14
N CYS A 564 15.30 12.58 3.66
CA CYS A 564 14.76 13.38 4.77
C CYS A 564 15.61 13.20 6.03
N LEU A 565 15.80 11.96 6.51
CA LEU A 565 16.65 11.70 7.69
C LEU A 565 18.09 12.16 7.49
N ASN A 566 18.64 11.93 6.30
CA ASN A 566 19.97 12.42 5.94
C ASN A 566 20.07 13.95 6.00
N SER A 567 18.99 14.65 5.63
CA SER A 567 18.92 16.12 5.72
C SER A 567 18.80 16.62 7.15
N LEU A 568 17.96 15.98 7.98
CA LEU A 568 17.85 16.32 9.40
C LEU A 568 19.19 16.14 10.11
N TYR A 569 19.90 15.06 9.82
CA TYR A 569 21.25 14.83 10.37
C TYR A 569 22.28 15.86 9.86
N ALA A 570 22.22 16.24 8.58
CA ALA A 570 23.09 17.29 8.04
C ALA A 570 22.83 18.66 8.71
N LEU A 571 21.56 19.01 8.97
CA LEU A 571 21.18 20.24 9.68
C LEU A 571 21.65 20.23 11.14
N TRP A 572 21.62 19.07 11.79
CA TRP A 572 22.21 18.92 13.13
C TRP A 572 23.73 19.15 13.11
N LEU A 573 24.44 18.54 12.16
CA LEU A 573 25.91 18.70 12.02
C LEU A 573 26.35 20.13 11.68
N LEU A 574 25.49 20.92 11.03
CA LEU A 574 25.73 22.32 10.69
C LEU A 574 25.83 23.26 11.91
N ARG A 575 25.46 22.78 13.11
CA ARG A 575 25.63 23.52 14.37
C ARG A 575 27.07 23.49 14.90
N GLY A 576 27.90 22.57 14.42
CA GLY A 576 29.31 22.46 14.80
C GLY A 576 30.24 22.48 13.60
N ASP A 577 31.54 22.29 13.84
CA ASP A 577 32.56 22.30 12.79
C ASP A 577 32.67 20.94 12.06
N ASN A 578 31.66 20.63 11.24
CA ASN A 578 31.56 19.36 10.51
C ASN A 578 31.38 19.55 9.00
N ALA A 579 31.96 20.60 8.42
CA ALA A 579 31.76 20.99 7.02
C ALA A 579 32.02 19.84 6.03
N ALA A 580 33.07 19.04 6.27
CA ALA A 580 33.39 17.89 5.44
C ALA A 580 32.30 16.81 5.44
N GLN A 581 31.70 16.51 6.59
CA GLN A 581 30.63 15.52 6.72
C GLN A 581 29.35 16.03 6.07
N VAL A 582 28.98 17.30 6.30
CA VAL A 582 27.82 17.92 5.65
C VAL A 582 27.95 17.89 4.13
N SER A 583 29.15 18.14 3.60
CA SER A 583 29.41 18.02 2.15
C SER A 583 29.20 16.60 1.62
N GLN A 584 29.57 15.57 2.38
CA GLN A 584 29.28 14.17 2.04
C GLN A 584 27.77 13.88 2.03
N LEU A 585 27.02 14.34 3.03
CA LEU A 585 25.57 14.15 3.12
C LEU A 585 24.84 14.87 1.99
N SER A 586 25.26 16.11 1.67
CA SER A 586 24.80 16.86 0.50
C SER A 586 25.04 16.11 -0.80
N THR A 587 26.22 15.53 -0.97
CA THR A 587 26.56 14.75 -2.18
C THR A 587 25.69 13.50 -2.28
N LEU A 588 25.47 12.78 -1.17
CA LEU A 588 24.62 11.60 -1.13
C LEU A 588 23.16 11.93 -1.48
N ASN A 589 22.58 12.98 -0.90
CA ASN A 589 21.21 13.39 -1.24
C ASN A 589 21.08 13.79 -2.71
N ARG A 590 22.03 14.56 -3.25
CA ARG A 590 22.01 14.91 -4.68
C ARG A 590 22.11 13.67 -5.57
N LEU A 591 22.86 12.66 -5.15
CA LEU A 591 22.94 11.38 -5.87
C LEU A 591 21.62 10.63 -5.83
N LEU A 592 21.03 10.43 -4.64
CA LEU A 592 19.79 9.67 -4.43
C LEU A 592 18.56 10.35 -5.05
N LEU A 593 18.58 11.68 -5.17
CA LEU A 593 17.48 12.45 -5.76
C LEU A 593 17.20 12.06 -7.22
N HIS A 594 18.23 11.74 -8.00
CA HIS A 594 18.09 11.33 -9.40
C HIS A 594 17.27 10.04 -9.57
N PRO A 595 17.65 8.87 -9.00
CA PRO A 595 16.85 7.67 -9.09
C PRO A 595 15.50 7.79 -8.37
N ALA A 596 15.39 8.58 -7.28
CA ALA A 596 14.12 8.78 -6.60
C ALA A 596 13.08 9.47 -7.49
N VAL A 597 13.43 10.59 -8.12
CA VAL A 597 12.53 11.30 -9.05
C VAL A 597 12.25 10.47 -10.31
N PHE A 598 13.24 9.72 -10.82
CA PHE A 598 13.04 8.80 -11.94
C PHE A 598 12.01 7.71 -11.62
N LEU A 599 12.15 7.04 -10.47
CA LEU A 599 11.20 6.03 -10.03
C LEU A 599 9.81 6.64 -9.81
N LEU A 600 9.70 7.84 -9.22
CA LEU A 600 8.39 8.50 -9.07
C LEU A 600 7.74 8.81 -10.42
N ALA A 601 8.49 9.35 -11.37
CA ALA A 601 7.99 9.63 -12.72
C ALA A 601 7.60 8.34 -13.48
N GLY A 602 8.40 7.28 -13.35
CA GLY A 602 8.09 5.94 -13.87
C GLY A 602 6.84 5.35 -13.25
N GLY A 603 6.68 5.50 -11.94
CA GLY A 603 5.47 5.13 -11.22
C GLY A 603 4.24 5.87 -11.77
N ILE A 604 4.29 7.20 -11.86
CA ILE A 604 3.19 8.01 -12.42
C ILE A 604 2.82 7.54 -13.83
N PHE A 605 3.81 7.28 -14.69
CA PHE A 605 3.56 6.78 -16.04
C PHE A 605 2.90 5.39 -16.04
N VAL A 606 3.42 4.42 -15.29
CA VAL A 606 2.84 3.07 -15.21
C VAL A 606 1.40 3.15 -14.69
N GLY A 607 1.15 4.05 -13.72
CA GLY A 607 -0.18 4.34 -13.21
C GLY A 607 -1.12 4.90 -14.31
N ALA A 608 -0.64 5.87 -15.10
CA ALA A 608 -1.41 6.43 -16.22
C ALA A 608 -1.71 5.37 -17.30
N VAL A 609 -0.78 4.45 -17.57
CA VAL A 609 -1.01 3.33 -18.51
C VAL A 609 -2.06 2.37 -17.97
N TRP A 610 -1.96 2.01 -16.69
CA TRP A 610 -2.96 1.18 -16.01
C TRP A 610 -4.34 1.84 -16.03
N ALA A 611 -4.45 3.11 -15.66
CA ALA A 611 -5.72 3.86 -15.65
C ALA A 611 -6.42 3.84 -17.02
N ASN A 612 -5.66 3.89 -18.12
CA ASN A 612 -6.23 3.82 -19.47
C ASN A 612 -6.67 2.41 -19.88
N ILE A 613 -6.06 1.38 -19.29
CA ILE A 613 -6.49 -0.02 -19.49
C ILE A 613 -7.72 -0.34 -18.63
N SER A 614 -7.86 0.30 -17.47
CA SER A 614 -8.95 0.03 -16.52
C SER A 614 -10.17 0.92 -16.72
N TRP A 615 -9.96 2.21 -17.03
CA TRP A 615 -10.99 3.24 -17.09
C TRP A 615 -10.97 4.05 -18.39
N GLY A 616 -10.22 3.61 -19.40
CA GLY A 616 -10.20 4.28 -20.72
C GLY A 616 -9.59 5.68 -20.76
N ARG A 617 -9.07 6.21 -19.64
CA ARG A 617 -8.45 7.54 -19.52
C ARG A 617 -7.07 7.46 -18.84
N TYR A 618 -6.17 8.36 -19.18
CA TYR A 618 -4.80 8.37 -18.62
C TYR A 618 -4.65 9.26 -17.37
N TRP A 619 -5.56 10.20 -17.16
CA TRP A 619 -5.55 11.16 -16.05
C TRP A 619 -6.96 11.63 -15.74
N GLY A 620 -7.28 11.77 -14.46
CA GLY A 620 -8.58 12.12 -13.93
C GLY A 620 -8.65 13.35 -13.04
N TRP A 621 -7.53 14.02 -12.75
CA TRP A 621 -7.46 15.17 -11.85
C TRP A 621 -7.89 14.89 -10.41
N ASP A 622 -7.90 13.62 -9.99
CA ASP A 622 -8.22 13.26 -8.61
C ASP A 622 -7.06 13.64 -7.66
N PRO A 623 -7.32 13.71 -6.35
CA PRO A 623 -6.31 14.18 -5.40
C PRO A 623 -5.03 13.32 -5.40
N LYS A 624 -5.09 12.00 -5.65
CA LYS A 624 -3.88 11.17 -5.63
C LYS A 624 -2.97 11.49 -6.80
N GLU A 625 -3.55 11.57 -8.00
CA GLU A 625 -2.85 11.97 -9.22
C GLU A 625 -2.22 13.35 -9.06
N VAL A 626 -2.99 14.34 -8.60
CA VAL A 626 -2.53 15.73 -8.44
C VAL A 626 -1.40 15.83 -7.40
N TRP A 627 -1.53 15.15 -6.27
CA TRP A 627 -0.47 15.16 -5.25
C TRP A 627 0.78 14.38 -5.69
N ALA A 628 0.64 13.33 -6.50
CA ALA A 628 1.80 12.66 -7.10
C ALA A 628 2.58 13.60 -8.04
N LEU A 629 1.87 14.38 -8.86
CA LEU A 629 2.47 15.40 -9.72
C LEU A 629 3.16 16.51 -8.89
N ILE A 630 2.50 17.04 -7.87
CA ILE A 630 3.06 18.06 -6.96
C ILE A 630 4.37 17.55 -6.34
N THR A 631 4.35 16.33 -5.79
CA THR A 631 5.54 15.71 -5.17
C THR A 631 6.67 15.56 -6.19
N MET A 632 6.37 15.14 -7.42
CA MET A 632 7.37 15.02 -8.47
C MET A 632 7.97 16.38 -8.86
N LEU A 633 7.15 17.42 -9.01
CA LEU A 633 7.60 18.77 -9.35
C LEU A 633 8.46 19.40 -8.24
N ILE A 634 8.04 19.26 -6.98
CA ILE A 634 8.78 19.78 -5.82
C ILE A 634 10.17 19.17 -5.75
N TYR A 635 10.29 17.85 -5.81
CA TYR A 635 11.62 17.21 -5.81
C TYR A 635 12.42 17.50 -7.08
N SER A 636 11.77 17.74 -8.22
CA SER A 636 12.43 18.15 -9.46
C SER A 636 13.08 19.53 -9.36
N PHE A 637 12.55 20.48 -8.57
CA PHE A 637 13.22 21.77 -8.35
C PHE A 637 14.61 21.63 -7.76
N ALA A 638 14.81 20.67 -6.85
CA ALA A 638 16.11 20.42 -6.22
C ALA A 638 17.18 19.89 -7.20
N LEU A 639 16.78 19.36 -8.37
CA LEU A 639 17.72 18.98 -9.45
C LEU A 639 18.28 20.19 -10.21
N HIS A 640 17.59 21.34 -10.18
CA HIS A 640 17.90 22.52 -10.99
C HIS A 640 18.97 23.44 -10.39
N THR A 641 20.03 22.87 -9.80
CA THR A 641 21.12 23.62 -9.13
C THR A 641 21.87 24.63 -10.00
N VAL A 642 21.82 24.48 -11.33
CA VAL A 642 22.38 25.45 -12.28
C VAL A 642 21.49 26.68 -12.40
N SER A 643 20.17 26.48 -12.51
CA SER A 643 19.18 27.54 -12.68
C SER A 643 18.80 28.21 -11.36
N LEU A 644 18.85 27.45 -10.26
CA LEU A 644 18.49 27.88 -8.90
C LEU A 644 19.74 27.77 -8.01
N PRO A 645 20.62 28.79 -7.98
CA PRO A 645 21.84 28.77 -7.19
C PRO A 645 21.61 28.61 -5.69
N VAL A 646 20.41 28.93 -5.20
CA VAL A 646 20.04 28.78 -3.79
C VAL A 646 20.23 27.34 -3.30
N PHE A 647 19.99 26.35 -4.18
CA PHE A 647 20.19 24.93 -3.87
C PHE A 647 21.65 24.50 -3.87
N ARG A 648 22.60 25.38 -4.18
CA ARG A 648 24.04 25.13 -3.99
C ARG A 648 24.45 25.31 -2.53
N ARG A 649 23.70 26.13 -1.75
CA ARG A 649 23.95 26.34 -0.32
C ARG A 649 23.47 25.11 0.48
N PRO A 650 24.34 24.40 1.22
CA PRO A 650 23.96 23.16 1.91
C PRO A 650 22.81 23.33 2.90
N ARG A 651 22.79 24.42 3.68
CA ARG A 651 21.73 24.73 4.65
C ARG A 651 20.35 24.78 3.99
N VAL A 652 20.22 25.52 2.89
CA VAL A 652 18.95 25.69 2.16
C VAL A 652 18.53 24.37 1.51
N PHE A 653 19.47 23.65 0.89
CA PHE A 653 19.20 22.37 0.26
C PHE A 653 18.67 21.33 1.26
N HIS A 654 19.27 21.21 2.45
CA HIS A 654 18.83 20.24 3.45
C HIS A 654 17.49 20.62 4.10
N TRP A 655 17.25 21.90 4.38
CA TRP A 655 15.91 22.35 4.81
C TRP A 655 14.83 22.04 3.78
N PHE A 656 15.10 22.35 2.51
CA PHE A 656 14.19 22.04 1.42
C PHE A 656 13.88 20.54 1.32
N MET A 657 14.91 19.68 1.36
CA MET A 657 14.73 18.24 1.27
C MET A 657 13.97 17.64 2.47
N ALA A 658 14.15 18.19 3.67
CA ALA A 658 13.39 17.79 4.85
C ALA A 658 11.92 18.19 4.75
N LEU A 659 11.63 19.43 4.33
CA LEU A 659 10.25 19.93 4.17
C LEU A 659 9.53 19.29 2.98
N ALA A 660 10.23 19.01 1.88
CA ALA A 660 9.68 18.34 0.71
C ALA A 660 9.12 16.94 1.04
N PHE A 661 9.62 16.30 2.10
CA PHE A 661 9.11 15.00 2.55
C PHE A 661 7.65 15.07 3.04
N LEU A 662 7.20 16.23 3.51
CA LEU A 662 5.78 16.45 3.85
C LEU A 662 4.86 16.26 2.64
N CYS A 663 5.35 16.47 1.42
CA CYS A 663 4.59 16.20 0.21
C CYS A 663 4.38 14.70 0.01
N VAL A 664 5.39 13.86 0.28
CA VAL A 664 5.24 12.38 0.25
C VAL A 664 4.24 11.93 1.32
N VAL A 665 4.34 12.47 2.53
CA VAL A 665 3.39 12.19 3.62
C VAL A 665 1.97 12.58 3.20
N MET A 666 1.79 13.72 2.55
CA MET A 666 0.49 14.16 2.05
C MET A 666 -0.02 13.29 0.90
N THR A 667 0.83 12.91 -0.07
CA THR A 667 0.43 12.03 -1.18
C THR A 667 0.00 10.66 -0.68
N TYR A 668 0.73 10.09 0.29
CA TYR A 668 0.43 8.74 0.79
C TYR A 668 -0.63 8.72 1.91
N PHE A 669 -0.46 9.49 2.98
CA PHE A 669 -1.41 9.52 4.09
C PHE A 669 -2.50 10.56 3.90
N GLY A 670 -2.11 11.77 3.49
CA GLY A 670 -3.06 12.88 3.39
C GLY A 670 -4.21 12.61 2.44
N VAL A 671 -3.95 12.05 1.26
CA VAL A 671 -5.05 11.74 0.33
C VAL A 671 -5.90 10.56 0.82
N ASN A 672 -5.29 9.52 1.38
CA ASN A 672 -6.01 8.32 1.82
C ASN A 672 -6.86 8.56 3.08
N PHE A 673 -6.37 9.36 4.04
CA PHE A 673 -7.02 9.53 5.34
C PHE A 673 -7.66 10.91 5.56
N LEU A 674 -7.18 11.97 4.90
CA LEU A 674 -7.70 13.33 5.10
C LEU A 674 -8.64 13.80 3.99
N LEU A 675 -8.44 13.36 2.74
CA LEU A 675 -9.20 13.89 1.60
C LEU A 675 -10.22 12.90 1.02
N GLY A 676 -10.04 11.59 1.19
CA GLY A 676 -10.90 10.59 0.52
C GLY A 676 -10.84 10.72 -1.02
N GLY A 677 -11.33 9.71 -1.75
CA GLY A 677 -11.41 9.80 -3.21
C GLY A 677 -11.66 8.45 -3.88
N LEU A 678 -11.95 8.46 -5.19
CA LEU A 678 -12.28 7.29 -6.02
C LEU A 678 -11.24 6.16 -5.99
N HIS A 679 -10.03 6.45 -5.53
CA HIS A 679 -8.92 5.51 -5.40
C HIS A 679 -8.66 5.08 -3.96
N SER A 680 -9.43 5.55 -2.99
CA SER A 680 -9.22 5.22 -1.58
C SER A 680 -9.73 3.80 -1.30
N TYR A 681 -8.89 2.81 -1.58
CA TYR A 681 -9.11 1.41 -1.17
C TYR A 681 -8.51 1.11 0.21
N ALA A 682 -8.31 2.17 1.03
CA ALA A 682 -7.63 2.11 2.32
C ALA A 682 -8.54 1.60 3.44
#